data_AF-A0A816B3C0-F1
#
_entry.id   AF-A0A816B3C0-F1
#
_cell.length_a   1.000
_cell.length_b   1.000
_cell.length_c   1.000
_cell.angle_alpha   90.00
_cell.angle_beta   90.00
_cell.angle_gamma   90.00
#
_symmetry.space_group_name_H-M   'P 1'
#
loop_
_entity.id
_entity.type
_entity.pdbx_description
1 polymer ?
#
loop_
_entity_poly.entity_id
_entity_poly.type
_entity_poly.pdbx_seq_one_letter_code
_entity_poly.pdbx_strand_id
1 'polypeptide(L)'
;MQKTLKIDVDVSMHGSFEALKDFQVKQQILSEVNNVLKEKGQKSSAVSIDRAIRNAISLLSTRKKEKTPSILSVYLPTNSIEQSSDTVVPNISSDDDVSTANASDTVVPNISSDDDVSTANASDTDDNDNSTLNRSCESLSSSSESNVLFSMTDNTLRIDAPFEYLEEYFKYSLTKNTKSMNLDKFVTDICKRVFVELRAAISMRELKNELSLQISHLVKSARRHAGSKSIISVLRSINLFSFIFKSMKPLKETNSLMGFIRYRSNDDPGPILLIRTTNGALDILQFYPFAGAVEITFNEALAQQALSSFNERKTVNLDELSNLIQTCALSSNLKLDMDDVEEILKTKILFDRASLDSTKPSLLTATVNQVETDQILNSLDRTSAHHSPSFDADELDAIIGRTYSTRGVKRTYEEDPISIEPNRNMYRRNQTSKDKRDLLHLKDTHHLTDSALKAIFQYVQSKKKLYSLSDIEALRKQTNAKFPILFTSTSAYVKFEYAVRTAIFVARKYDSKLEEHDTLNIRFNMDGTLIGNKHIVAISVNCIEGGHSCQTARNLVPLGLFEVQKENTEMLRTSLPAEFLNDIRSVKFIAIGKKNIRIRIRLGGDLMNAVYVFGLAGFSSNYPCIFCTQHKDDLHVTEDTAYDKTITEGKGKNKTTTTVHIGPTSYHDTSKRARSLAEQTLCLAKQNNELGYKCEPLFGDLFDYQDYCVDTLHMKLRVFDVILKDILSYASRTGKYGAEHLAIIEKKIKILNQHCERTVGKRFFFQVELDDKNKTIASHGKLSGHLQDLFFVNSFPYDEILSGDIAKSARAVVNKFKEVLVEVKHTSVKRKGVLKRLSLEFVKEFRQSGLRTTVTPYIHIIGNHLHEFHELTDLGDYNMQGVEKSNDLLSRLYFSSTNPARNPLLTMLQKLYRMLEMNFQDEQERDSMVKFARTGVYDFAEDDETPETPNKDHMVSRNSDRDSMDSETEPDEHVESSARGTEVDTDSDDHSVWAPEKRFRTQRTARTENRFKCLRRS
;
A
#
# COMPACT_ATOMS: atom_id res chain seq x y z
N MET A 1 -15.85 -7.62 -21.94
CA MET A 1 -16.31 -8.89 -22.55
C MET A 1 -17.29 -8.56 -23.66
N GLN A 2 -17.39 -9.38 -24.70
CA GLN A 2 -18.48 -9.29 -25.68
C GLN A 2 -19.79 -9.77 -25.03
N LYS A 3 -20.94 -9.27 -25.48
CA LYS A 3 -22.23 -9.85 -25.11
C LYS A 3 -22.37 -11.23 -25.77
N THR A 4 -23.08 -12.15 -25.13
CA THR A 4 -23.33 -13.50 -25.65
C THR A 4 -24.80 -13.85 -25.49
N LEU A 5 -25.43 -14.38 -26.54
CA LEU A 5 -26.72 -15.05 -26.45
C LEU A 5 -26.51 -16.44 -25.81
N LYS A 6 -27.31 -16.77 -24.81
CA LYS A 6 -27.43 -18.13 -24.26
C LYS A 6 -28.61 -18.82 -24.95
N ILE A 7 -28.36 -20.02 -25.48
CA ILE A 7 -29.39 -20.94 -25.97
C ILE A 7 -29.22 -22.22 -25.17
N ASP A 8 -30.28 -22.68 -24.53
CA ASP A 8 -30.31 -23.96 -23.83
C ASP A 8 -30.98 -24.98 -24.74
N VAL A 9 -30.30 -26.11 -24.95
CA VAL A 9 -30.77 -27.24 -25.76
C VAL A 9 -31.05 -28.41 -24.82
N ASP A 10 -32.18 -29.10 -24.99
CA ASP A 10 -32.44 -30.33 -24.25
C ASP A 10 -31.57 -31.46 -24.81
N VAL A 11 -30.85 -32.13 -23.93
CA VAL A 11 -29.97 -33.26 -24.28
C VAL A 11 -30.23 -34.49 -23.40
N SER A 12 -31.34 -34.51 -22.66
CA SER A 12 -31.75 -35.61 -21.78
C SER A 12 -31.90 -36.96 -22.50
N MET A 13 -32.31 -36.92 -23.77
CA MET A 13 -32.40 -38.09 -24.66
C MET A 13 -31.04 -38.75 -24.95
N HIS A 14 -29.93 -38.04 -24.73
CA HIS A 14 -28.58 -38.55 -24.93
C HIS A 14 -27.98 -39.02 -23.60
N GLY A 15 -28.34 -40.24 -23.19
CA GLY A 15 -28.04 -40.83 -21.88
C GLY A 15 -26.56 -41.01 -21.47
N SER A 16 -25.60 -40.43 -22.21
CA SER A 16 -24.19 -40.32 -21.78
C SER A 16 -23.54 -39.05 -22.35
N PHE A 17 -22.53 -38.53 -21.64
CA PHE A 17 -21.74 -37.39 -22.15
C PHE A 17 -21.02 -37.72 -23.46
N GLU A 18 -20.55 -38.95 -23.61
CA GLU A 18 -19.91 -39.47 -24.82
C GLU A 18 -20.82 -39.43 -26.05
N ALA A 19 -22.14 -39.65 -25.90
CA ALA A 19 -23.09 -39.51 -27.00
C ALA A 19 -23.15 -38.08 -27.57
N LEU A 20 -22.91 -37.04 -26.75
CA LEU A 20 -22.86 -35.65 -27.22
C LEU A 20 -21.65 -35.36 -28.13
N LYS A 21 -20.67 -36.27 -28.20
CA LYS A 21 -19.52 -36.18 -29.10
C LYS A 21 -19.78 -36.81 -30.47
N ASP A 22 -20.86 -37.59 -30.60
CA ASP A 22 -21.22 -38.21 -31.88
C ASP A 22 -21.57 -37.15 -32.94
N PHE A 23 -21.28 -37.47 -34.19
CA PHE A 23 -21.51 -36.56 -35.31
C PHE A 23 -23.01 -36.30 -35.55
N GLN A 24 -23.87 -37.32 -35.48
CA GLN A 24 -25.30 -37.17 -35.73
C GLN A 24 -25.98 -36.36 -34.62
N VAL A 25 -25.68 -36.69 -33.36
CA VAL A 25 -26.14 -35.93 -32.17
C VAL A 25 -25.72 -34.47 -32.27
N LYS A 26 -24.48 -34.20 -32.67
CA LYS A 26 -24.00 -32.83 -32.86
C LYS A 26 -24.71 -32.08 -34.00
N GLN A 27 -25.13 -32.75 -35.07
CA GLN A 27 -25.95 -32.13 -36.12
C GLN A 27 -27.38 -31.86 -35.66
N GLN A 28 -27.96 -32.71 -34.80
CA GLN A 28 -29.27 -32.46 -34.18
C GLN A 28 -29.24 -31.18 -33.33
N ILE A 29 -28.27 -31.07 -32.41
CA ILE A 29 -28.04 -29.86 -31.59
C ILE A 29 -27.79 -28.62 -32.47
N LEU A 30 -27.06 -28.77 -33.58
CA LEU A 30 -26.83 -27.67 -34.54
C LEU A 30 -28.11 -27.24 -35.26
N SER A 31 -28.99 -28.17 -35.62
CA SER A 31 -30.30 -27.88 -36.21
C SER A 31 -31.20 -27.12 -35.23
N GLU A 32 -31.26 -27.58 -33.97
CA GLU A 32 -32.07 -26.98 -32.91
C GLU A 32 -31.63 -25.55 -32.58
N VAL A 33 -30.31 -25.32 -32.42
CA VAL A 33 -29.76 -23.97 -32.24
C VAL A 33 -30.06 -23.06 -33.44
N ASN A 34 -30.09 -23.58 -34.67
CA ASN A 34 -30.50 -22.80 -35.85
C ASN A 34 -32.00 -22.45 -35.83
N ASN A 35 -32.87 -23.33 -35.32
CA ASN A 35 -34.30 -23.06 -35.24
C ASN A 35 -34.61 -22.00 -34.17
N VAL A 36 -34.01 -22.11 -32.97
CA VAL A 36 -34.14 -21.09 -31.90
C VAL A 36 -33.60 -19.71 -32.34
N LEU A 37 -32.64 -19.66 -33.28
CA LEU A 37 -32.21 -18.41 -33.90
C LEU A 37 -33.25 -17.87 -34.89
N LYS A 38 -33.77 -18.71 -35.81
CA LYS A 38 -34.81 -18.30 -36.78
C LYS A 38 -36.06 -17.74 -36.09
N GLU A 39 -36.55 -18.42 -35.06
CA GLU A 39 -37.69 -18.01 -34.23
C GLU A 39 -37.50 -16.61 -33.62
N LYS A 40 -36.25 -16.19 -33.40
CA LYS A 40 -35.89 -14.89 -32.80
C LYS A 40 -35.49 -13.84 -33.85
N GLY A 41 -35.81 -14.06 -35.14
CA GLY A 41 -35.45 -13.17 -36.24
C GLY A 41 -33.94 -13.04 -36.44
N GLN A 42 -33.18 -14.09 -36.09
CA GLN A 42 -31.73 -14.08 -35.99
C GLN A 42 -31.11 -15.18 -36.87
N LYS A 43 -29.94 -14.89 -37.42
CA LYS A 43 -29.13 -15.81 -38.24
C LYS A 43 -27.71 -15.82 -37.68
N SER A 44 -27.02 -16.96 -37.74
CA SER A 44 -25.61 -17.10 -37.37
C SER A 44 -24.96 -18.13 -38.28
N SER A 45 -23.68 -17.97 -38.60
CA SER A 45 -23.00 -18.91 -39.49
C SER A 45 -22.86 -20.29 -38.83
N ALA A 46 -23.10 -21.37 -39.58
CA ALA A 46 -23.02 -22.74 -39.06
C ALA A 46 -21.66 -23.04 -38.39
N VAL A 47 -20.58 -22.42 -38.88
CA VAL A 47 -19.22 -22.51 -38.28
C VAL A 47 -19.15 -21.87 -36.88
N SER A 48 -19.90 -20.79 -36.63
CA SER A 48 -19.99 -20.13 -35.32
C SER A 48 -20.80 -20.97 -34.34
N ILE A 49 -21.94 -21.50 -34.79
CA ILE A 49 -22.80 -22.43 -34.03
C ILE A 49 -22.04 -23.70 -33.66
N ASP A 50 -21.40 -24.36 -34.63
CA ASP A 50 -20.60 -25.57 -34.42
C ASP A 50 -19.45 -25.36 -33.41
N ARG A 51 -18.79 -24.20 -33.46
CA ARG A 51 -17.76 -23.80 -32.48
C ARG A 51 -18.35 -23.58 -31.09
N ALA A 52 -19.50 -22.92 -30.98
CA ALA A 52 -20.19 -22.70 -29.71
C ALA A 52 -20.63 -24.03 -29.07
N ILE A 53 -21.17 -24.96 -29.86
CA ILE A 53 -21.55 -26.32 -29.42
C ILE A 53 -20.32 -27.10 -28.94
N ARG A 54 -19.21 -27.11 -29.70
CA ARG A 54 -17.95 -27.75 -29.26
C ARG A 54 -17.43 -27.18 -27.94
N ASN A 55 -17.53 -25.86 -27.74
CA ASN A 55 -17.14 -25.21 -26.49
C ASN A 55 -18.06 -25.60 -25.33
N ALA A 56 -19.37 -25.68 -25.55
CA ALA A 56 -20.36 -26.08 -24.54
C ALA A 56 -20.13 -27.53 -24.07
N ILE A 57 -19.96 -28.47 -25.01
CA ILE A 57 -19.63 -29.88 -24.72
C ILE A 57 -18.30 -30.00 -23.97
N SER A 58 -17.28 -29.24 -24.39
CA SER A 58 -15.98 -29.21 -23.70
C SER A 58 -16.08 -28.66 -22.27
N LEU A 59 -16.84 -27.59 -22.05
CA LEU A 59 -17.11 -27.04 -20.71
C LEU A 59 -17.83 -28.06 -19.82
N LEU A 60 -18.85 -28.74 -20.37
CA LEU A 60 -19.60 -29.79 -19.68
C LEU A 60 -18.67 -30.93 -19.21
N SER A 61 -17.72 -31.37 -20.06
CA SER A 61 -16.74 -32.42 -19.75
C SER A 61 -15.88 -32.15 -18.50
N THR A 62 -15.67 -30.88 -18.15
CA THR A 62 -14.82 -30.51 -17.01
C THR A 62 -15.52 -30.64 -15.66
N ARG A 63 -16.86 -30.79 -15.63
CA ARG A 63 -17.66 -30.91 -14.41
C ARG A 63 -17.76 -32.36 -13.93
N LYS A 64 -16.69 -32.85 -13.27
CA LYS A 64 -16.54 -34.24 -12.78
C LYS A 64 -17.52 -34.68 -11.64
N LYS A 65 -18.85 -34.54 -11.79
CA LYS A 65 -19.84 -35.08 -10.85
C LYS A 65 -21.16 -35.56 -11.51
N GLU A 66 -21.17 -36.82 -11.92
CA GLU A 66 -22.21 -37.83 -11.62
C GLU A 66 -23.71 -37.51 -11.81
N LYS A 67 -24.07 -36.59 -12.71
CA LYS A 67 -25.41 -36.57 -13.31
C LYS A 67 -25.32 -36.45 -14.82
N THR A 68 -26.15 -37.23 -15.52
CA THR A 68 -26.40 -37.03 -16.96
C THR A 68 -26.93 -35.61 -17.17
N PRO A 69 -26.37 -34.85 -18.12
CA PRO A 69 -26.86 -33.51 -18.40
C PRO A 69 -28.22 -33.62 -19.09
N SER A 70 -29.24 -32.95 -18.55
CA SER A 70 -30.51 -32.75 -19.28
C SER A 70 -30.45 -31.54 -20.20
N ILE A 71 -29.58 -30.55 -19.94
CA ILE A 71 -29.52 -29.29 -20.70
C ILE A 71 -28.07 -28.95 -21.08
N LEU A 72 -27.87 -28.57 -22.34
CA LEU A 72 -26.61 -28.04 -22.88
C LEU A 72 -26.75 -26.54 -23.16
N SER A 73 -26.15 -25.70 -22.32
CA SER A 73 -26.09 -24.24 -22.56
C SER A 73 -25.03 -23.88 -23.62
N VAL A 74 -25.48 -23.55 -24.82
CA VAL A 74 -24.68 -23.03 -25.93
C VAL A 74 -24.60 -21.50 -25.84
N TYR A 75 -23.39 -20.94 -25.98
CA TYR A 75 -23.15 -19.49 -25.87
C TYR A 75 -22.60 -18.93 -27.20
N LEU A 76 -23.40 -18.11 -27.87
CA LEU A 76 -23.04 -17.45 -29.14
C LEU A 76 -22.62 -15.99 -28.90
N PRO A 77 -21.43 -15.54 -29.36
CA PRO A 77 -21.07 -14.12 -29.36
C PRO A 77 -22.05 -13.28 -30.18
N THR A 78 -22.52 -12.14 -29.67
CA THR A 78 -23.53 -11.34 -30.40
C THR A 78 -22.99 -10.75 -31.71
N ASN A 79 -21.66 -10.60 -31.86
CA ASN A 79 -21.02 -10.21 -33.12
C ASN A 79 -20.90 -11.36 -34.14
N SER A 80 -21.50 -12.51 -33.86
CA SER A 80 -21.70 -13.63 -34.81
C SER A 80 -23.18 -13.89 -35.09
N ILE A 81 -24.06 -12.96 -34.69
CA ILE A 81 -25.52 -13.03 -34.88
C ILE A 81 -25.93 -11.81 -35.71
N GLU A 82 -26.59 -12.08 -36.83
CA GLU A 82 -27.19 -11.10 -37.73
C GLU A 82 -28.71 -11.06 -37.49
N GLN A 83 -29.30 -9.87 -37.46
CA GLN A 83 -30.76 -9.72 -37.47
C GLN A 83 -31.26 -9.78 -38.91
N SER A 84 -32.33 -10.54 -39.19
CA SER A 84 -32.93 -10.58 -40.52
C SER A 84 -33.84 -9.37 -40.74
N SER A 85 -33.26 -8.29 -41.27
CA SER A 85 -33.97 -7.04 -41.61
C SER A 85 -34.73 -7.14 -42.94
N ASP A 86 -35.74 -8.00 -42.99
CA ASP A 86 -36.69 -8.10 -44.11
C ASP A 86 -37.98 -7.37 -43.73
N THR A 87 -38.10 -6.09 -44.09
CA THR A 87 -39.34 -5.29 -43.93
C THR A 87 -39.45 -4.31 -45.10
N VAL A 88 -39.97 -4.81 -46.22
CA VAL A 88 -40.24 -3.99 -47.41
C VAL A 88 -41.51 -3.19 -47.18
N VAL A 89 -41.40 -1.87 -47.13
CA VAL A 89 -42.53 -0.93 -47.13
C VAL A 89 -42.48 -0.13 -48.42
N PRO A 90 -43.52 -0.15 -49.27
CA PRO A 90 -43.56 0.62 -50.51
C PRO A 90 -43.92 2.10 -50.27
N ASN A 91 -43.33 3.00 -51.07
CA ASN A 91 -43.76 4.40 -51.14
C ASN A 91 -45.09 4.52 -51.91
N ILE A 92 -46.09 5.16 -51.31
CA ILE A 92 -47.19 5.87 -52.01
C ILE A 92 -47.39 7.23 -51.32
N SER A 93 -47.90 8.21 -52.07
CA SER A 93 -48.00 9.63 -51.73
C SER A 93 -49.40 10.07 -51.26
N SER A 94 -49.57 11.39 -51.14
CA SER A 94 -50.80 12.20 -51.16
C SER A 94 -51.81 12.07 -50.00
N ASP A 95 -51.81 13.12 -49.17
CA ASP A 95 -52.91 14.10 -48.98
C ASP A 95 -54.26 13.71 -48.34
N ASP A 96 -54.87 14.77 -47.79
CA ASP A 96 -56.26 15.03 -47.39
C ASP A 96 -56.92 14.42 -46.12
N ASP A 97 -57.36 15.37 -45.28
CA ASP A 97 -58.66 15.49 -44.57
C ASP A 97 -59.10 14.67 -43.32
N VAL A 98 -59.11 15.40 -42.19
CA VAL A 98 -60.31 15.88 -41.44
C VAL A 98 -61.23 14.90 -40.66
N SER A 99 -61.83 15.47 -39.59
CA SER A 99 -63.03 15.05 -38.82
C SER A 99 -62.94 13.96 -37.72
N THR A 100 -62.76 14.46 -36.50
CA THR A 100 -63.63 14.24 -35.31
C THR A 100 -64.84 13.27 -35.40
N ALA A 101 -65.01 12.40 -34.41
CA ALA A 101 -66.19 12.38 -33.51
C ALA A 101 -66.05 11.42 -32.29
N ASN A 102 -66.63 11.82 -31.15
CA ASN A 102 -67.40 11.10 -30.11
C ASN A 102 -67.27 9.54 -30.00
N ALA A 103 -67.02 8.95 -28.83
CA ALA A 103 -67.97 8.69 -27.71
C ALA A 103 -69.13 7.72 -28.08
N SER A 104 -69.61 6.78 -27.25
CA SER A 104 -69.49 6.59 -25.79
C SER A 104 -69.70 5.11 -25.34
N ASP A 105 -69.81 4.90 -24.02
CA ASP A 105 -70.55 3.83 -23.31
C ASP A 105 -69.98 2.41 -23.03
N THR A 106 -69.62 2.22 -21.74
CA THR A 106 -70.37 1.44 -20.71
C THR A 106 -70.61 -0.09 -20.85
N VAL A 107 -70.75 -0.75 -19.68
CA VAL A 107 -71.33 -2.10 -19.37
C VAL A 107 -70.36 -3.21 -18.91
N VAL A 108 -70.21 -3.24 -17.57
CA VAL A 108 -69.98 -4.34 -16.60
C VAL A 108 -70.74 -5.64 -16.98
N PRO A 109 -70.16 -6.87 -16.86
CA PRO A 109 -70.27 -7.60 -15.58
C PRO A 109 -69.17 -8.62 -15.18
N ASN A 110 -69.12 -8.90 -13.86
CA ASN A 110 -68.58 -10.14 -13.28
C ASN A 110 -69.54 -11.32 -13.53
N ILE A 111 -69.05 -12.57 -13.40
CA ILE A 111 -69.74 -13.66 -12.66
C ILE A 111 -68.75 -14.82 -12.36
N SER A 112 -69.10 -15.67 -11.38
CA SER A 112 -68.28 -16.71 -10.77
C SER A 112 -68.78 -18.14 -11.06
N SER A 113 -67.86 -19.11 -11.05
CA SER A 113 -68.02 -20.49 -10.54
C SER A 113 -66.62 -21.15 -10.52
N ASP A 114 -66.09 -21.87 -9.52
CA ASP A 114 -66.59 -22.77 -8.44
C ASP A 114 -66.34 -24.28 -8.73
N ASP A 115 -66.30 -25.05 -7.63
CA ASP A 115 -66.34 -26.52 -7.47
C ASP A 115 -65.06 -27.42 -7.65
N ASP A 116 -64.63 -28.00 -6.50
CA ASP A 116 -64.38 -29.44 -6.22
C ASP A 116 -63.25 -30.27 -6.93
N VAL A 117 -62.56 -31.26 -6.30
CA VAL A 117 -62.44 -31.77 -4.89
C VAL A 117 -61.01 -32.40 -4.70
N SER A 118 -60.50 -33.01 -3.61
CA SER A 118 -60.93 -34.21 -2.85
C SER A 118 -60.30 -34.39 -1.44
N THR A 119 -60.88 -35.37 -0.73
CA THR A 119 -60.54 -36.15 0.49
C THR A 119 -59.19 -36.93 0.51
N ALA A 120 -58.67 -37.51 1.63
CA ALA A 120 -58.93 -37.38 3.09
C ALA A 120 -57.98 -38.24 4.00
N ASN A 121 -58.01 -37.97 5.32
CA ASN A 121 -57.93 -38.90 6.49
C ASN A 121 -56.61 -39.66 6.84
N ALA A 122 -56.34 -40.02 8.12
CA ALA A 122 -56.87 -39.62 9.45
C ALA A 122 -56.03 -40.25 10.61
N SER A 123 -56.41 -39.91 11.87
CA SER A 123 -56.20 -40.67 13.13
C SER A 123 -54.85 -40.63 13.88
N ASP A 124 -54.80 -40.78 15.21
CA ASP A 124 -55.58 -40.19 16.35
C ASP A 124 -54.93 -40.63 17.69
N THR A 125 -55.49 -40.17 18.83
CA THR A 125 -55.33 -40.65 20.23
C THR A 125 -54.01 -40.34 20.99
N ASP A 126 -54.01 -40.08 22.32
CA ASP A 126 -55.06 -39.54 23.21
C ASP A 126 -54.49 -38.98 24.54
N ASP A 127 -55.36 -38.28 25.29
CA ASP A 127 -55.42 -38.13 26.76
C ASP A 127 -54.33 -37.38 27.58
N ASN A 128 -54.82 -36.38 28.34
CA ASN A 128 -54.76 -36.16 29.80
C ASN A 128 -53.44 -36.44 30.61
N ASP A 129 -53.13 -35.73 31.71
CA ASP A 129 -54.04 -35.19 32.74
C ASP A 129 -53.45 -33.98 33.53
N ASN A 130 -54.21 -33.46 34.48
CA ASN A 130 -53.94 -32.32 35.35
C ASN A 130 -52.98 -32.63 36.50
N SER A 131 -52.25 -31.61 36.95
CA SER A 131 -52.22 -31.26 38.39
C SER A 131 -51.58 -29.90 38.66
N THR A 132 -52.41 -28.92 39.06
CA THR A 132 -51.97 -27.72 39.77
C THR A 132 -51.69 -28.05 41.24
N LEU A 133 -50.57 -27.60 41.79
CA LEU A 133 -50.43 -27.49 43.24
C LEU A 133 -49.51 -26.33 43.64
N ASN A 134 -50.07 -25.39 44.40
CA ASN A 134 -49.34 -24.25 44.95
C ASN A 134 -48.32 -24.69 46.00
N ARG A 135 -47.17 -24.01 46.05
CA ARG A 135 -46.65 -23.53 47.34
C ARG A 135 -45.77 -22.30 47.19
N SER A 136 -46.11 -21.27 47.94
CA SER A 136 -45.28 -20.09 48.18
C SER A 136 -44.10 -20.45 49.10
N CYS A 137 -42.94 -19.86 48.83
CA CYS A 137 -41.91 -19.58 49.82
C CYS A 137 -41.20 -18.30 49.39
N GLU A 138 -41.33 -17.25 50.21
CA GLU A 138 -40.51 -16.06 50.08
C GLU A 138 -39.05 -16.45 50.37
N SER A 139 -38.14 -16.11 49.46
CA SER A 139 -36.72 -16.11 49.76
C SER A 139 -36.07 -14.90 49.09
N LEU A 140 -35.34 -14.13 49.88
CA LEU A 140 -34.64 -12.94 49.44
C LEU A 140 -33.43 -13.33 48.59
N SER A 141 -33.67 -13.59 47.30
CA SER A 141 -32.63 -13.65 46.28
C SER A 141 -32.07 -12.25 46.03
N SER A 142 -31.33 -11.74 47.02
CA SER A 142 -30.35 -10.68 46.77
C SER A 142 -29.48 -11.13 45.60
N SER A 143 -29.56 -10.40 44.48
CA SER A 143 -28.78 -10.71 43.29
C SER A 143 -27.32 -10.49 43.64
N SER A 144 -26.60 -11.58 43.93
CA SER A 144 -25.16 -11.56 44.16
C SER A 144 -24.46 -11.25 42.84
N GLU A 145 -24.45 -9.96 42.49
CA GLU A 145 -23.58 -9.45 41.45
C GLU A 145 -22.16 -9.97 41.73
N SER A 146 -21.55 -10.54 40.70
CA SER A 146 -20.29 -11.28 40.79
C SER A 146 -19.12 -10.32 40.95
N ASN A 147 -19.07 -9.69 42.12
CA ASN A 147 -18.23 -8.56 42.48
C ASN A 147 -16.75 -8.86 42.19
N VAL A 148 -16.19 -8.08 41.27
CA VAL A 148 -14.74 -8.01 41.08
C VAL A 148 -14.15 -7.39 42.35
N LEU A 149 -13.21 -8.09 42.97
CA LEU A 149 -12.50 -7.60 44.15
C LEU A 149 -11.25 -6.84 43.70
N PHE A 150 -10.94 -5.75 44.40
CA PHE A 150 -9.83 -4.87 44.08
C PHE A 150 -8.95 -4.67 45.31
N SER A 151 -7.65 -4.90 45.15
CA SER A 151 -6.64 -4.66 46.18
C SER A 151 -5.46 -3.89 45.61
N MET A 152 -4.75 -3.16 46.48
CA MET A 152 -3.74 -2.19 46.06
C MET A 152 -2.47 -2.34 46.91
N THR A 153 -1.32 -2.49 46.25
CA THR A 153 0.00 -2.65 46.89
C THR A 153 1.06 -1.99 46.01
N ASP A 154 1.85 -1.06 46.54
CA ASP A 154 3.04 -0.49 45.88
C ASP A 154 2.82 -0.05 44.41
N ASN A 155 1.83 0.85 44.20
CA ASN A 155 1.35 1.32 42.89
C ASN A 155 0.88 0.20 41.92
N THR A 156 0.79 -1.04 42.39
CA THR A 156 0.25 -2.18 41.66
C THR A 156 -1.20 -2.42 42.07
N LEU A 157 -2.12 -2.31 41.09
CA LEU A 157 -3.51 -2.69 41.23
C LEU A 157 -3.67 -4.18 40.96
N ARG A 158 -4.19 -4.91 41.94
CA ARG A 158 -4.62 -6.31 41.81
C ARG A 158 -6.13 -6.36 41.69
N ILE A 159 -6.60 -7.14 40.72
CA ILE A 159 -8.00 -7.25 40.33
C ILE A 159 -8.37 -8.73 40.30
N ASP A 160 -9.22 -9.16 41.23
CA ASP A 160 -9.60 -10.56 41.40
C ASP A 160 -11.05 -10.74 40.94
N ALA A 161 -11.26 -11.32 39.75
CA ALA A 161 -12.58 -11.51 39.15
C ALA A 161 -13.00 -13.00 39.16
N PRO A 162 -14.24 -13.35 39.53
CA PRO A 162 -14.71 -14.74 39.51
C PRO A 162 -14.92 -15.26 38.08
N PHE A 163 -14.95 -16.58 37.90
CA PHE A 163 -15.17 -17.19 36.58
C PHE A 163 -16.48 -16.72 35.92
N GLU A 164 -17.54 -16.58 36.70
CA GLU A 164 -18.90 -16.23 36.27
C GLU A 164 -18.93 -14.81 35.66
N TYR A 165 -18.15 -13.88 36.22
CA TYR A 165 -17.98 -12.54 35.66
C TYR A 165 -17.23 -12.59 34.32
N LEU A 166 -16.26 -13.49 34.18
CA LEU A 166 -15.42 -13.64 32.99
C LEU A 166 -15.96 -14.60 31.92
N GLU A 167 -17.07 -15.30 32.18
CA GLU A 167 -17.47 -16.44 31.36
C GLU A 167 -17.78 -16.06 29.90
N GLU A 168 -18.44 -14.92 29.66
CA GLU A 168 -18.71 -14.45 28.30
C GLU A 168 -17.42 -14.19 27.51
N TYR A 169 -16.44 -13.52 28.14
CA TYR A 169 -15.13 -13.23 27.54
C TYR A 169 -14.33 -14.52 27.24
N PHE A 170 -14.39 -15.51 28.13
CA PHE A 170 -13.77 -16.82 27.92
C PHE A 170 -14.47 -17.64 26.83
N LYS A 171 -15.81 -17.68 26.82
CA LYS A 171 -16.60 -18.29 25.73
C LYS A 171 -16.22 -17.66 24.39
N TYR A 172 -16.23 -16.34 24.31
CA TYR A 172 -15.86 -15.55 23.13
C TYR A 172 -14.45 -15.88 22.63
N SER A 173 -13.45 -15.81 23.52
CA SER A 173 -12.02 -16.12 23.26
C SER A 173 -11.74 -17.58 22.85
N LEU A 174 -12.73 -18.45 22.96
CA LEU A 174 -12.68 -19.86 22.55
C LEU A 174 -13.51 -20.15 21.29
N THR A 175 -14.43 -19.27 20.90
CA THR A 175 -15.02 -19.30 19.56
C THR A 175 -13.97 -18.92 18.49
N LYS A 176 -14.16 -19.39 17.26
CA LYS A 176 -13.25 -19.08 16.13
C LYS A 176 -13.57 -17.75 15.43
N ASN A 177 -14.37 -16.88 16.03
CA ASN A 177 -14.75 -15.61 15.42
C ASN A 177 -13.58 -14.62 15.45
N THR A 178 -13.42 -13.87 14.36
CA THR A 178 -12.32 -12.92 14.13
C THR A 178 -12.55 -11.53 14.75
N LYS A 179 -13.70 -11.31 15.39
CA LYS A 179 -14.01 -10.05 16.08
C LYS A 179 -13.12 -9.91 17.34
N SER A 180 -12.76 -8.68 17.68
CA SER A 180 -11.97 -8.35 18.88
C SER A 180 -12.74 -8.69 20.16
N MET A 181 -12.04 -9.22 21.17
CA MET A 181 -12.62 -9.42 22.50
C MET A 181 -13.03 -8.06 23.07
N ASN A 182 -14.34 -7.79 23.09
CA ASN A 182 -14.88 -6.66 23.84
C ASN A 182 -14.52 -6.87 25.32
N LEU A 183 -13.80 -5.93 25.90
CA LEU A 183 -13.42 -5.91 27.32
C LEU A 183 -14.14 -4.79 28.09
N ASP A 184 -15.11 -4.12 27.47
CA ASP A 184 -15.44 -2.73 27.82
C ASP A 184 -16.23 -2.63 29.14
N LYS A 185 -17.05 -3.64 29.51
CA LYS A 185 -17.61 -3.70 30.87
C LYS A 185 -16.51 -3.91 31.92
N PHE A 186 -15.61 -4.87 31.73
CA PHE A 186 -14.53 -5.13 32.70
C PHE A 186 -13.62 -3.91 32.86
N VAL A 187 -13.25 -3.28 31.75
CA VAL A 187 -12.48 -2.02 31.76
C VAL A 187 -13.26 -0.88 32.44
N THR A 188 -14.57 -0.76 32.22
CA THR A 188 -15.39 0.25 32.91
C THR A 188 -15.47 0.01 34.41
N ASP A 189 -15.71 -1.22 34.85
CA ASP A 189 -15.79 -1.56 36.29
C ASP A 189 -14.43 -1.30 36.98
N ILE A 190 -13.32 -1.64 36.31
CA ILE A 190 -11.97 -1.32 36.78
C ILE A 190 -11.78 0.20 36.90
N CYS A 191 -12.03 0.93 35.83
CA CYS A 191 -11.81 2.38 35.80
C CYS A 191 -12.75 3.15 36.73
N LYS A 192 -13.97 2.66 36.97
CA LYS A 192 -14.88 3.21 37.98
C LYS A 192 -14.24 3.17 39.38
N ARG A 193 -13.65 2.04 39.80
CA ARG A 193 -12.93 1.97 41.07
C ARG A 193 -11.66 2.81 41.07
N VAL A 194 -10.86 2.75 40.00
CA VAL A 194 -9.59 3.49 39.88
C VAL A 194 -9.80 5.00 39.93
N PHE A 195 -10.78 5.54 39.20
CA PHE A 195 -11.07 6.97 39.16
C PHE A 195 -11.79 7.46 40.42
N VAL A 196 -12.87 6.80 40.83
CA VAL A 196 -13.78 7.34 41.87
C VAL A 196 -13.28 7.05 43.29
N GLU A 197 -12.76 5.85 43.53
CA GLU A 197 -12.48 5.36 44.89
C GLU A 197 -10.98 5.35 45.21
N LEU A 198 -10.12 5.05 44.23
CA LEU A 198 -8.67 5.12 44.37
C LEU A 198 -8.07 6.47 43.95
N ARG A 199 -8.86 7.34 43.28
CA ARG A 199 -8.45 8.67 42.81
C ARG A 199 -7.12 8.63 42.04
N ALA A 200 -6.95 7.63 41.19
CA ALA A 200 -5.74 7.36 40.43
C ALA A 200 -5.99 7.49 38.92
N ALA A 201 -4.94 7.75 38.14
CA ALA A 201 -4.96 7.69 36.68
C ALA A 201 -4.38 6.37 36.17
N ILE A 202 -4.89 5.91 35.03
CA ILE A 202 -4.43 4.71 34.30
C ILE A 202 -4.59 4.93 32.79
N SER A 203 -3.60 4.52 31.99
CA SER A 203 -3.78 4.52 30.53
C SER A 203 -4.73 3.39 30.13
N MET A 204 -5.78 3.73 29.38
CA MET A 204 -6.76 2.80 28.85
C MET A 204 -6.13 1.85 27.84
N ARG A 205 -5.19 2.36 27.03
CA ARG A 205 -4.37 1.59 26.10
C ARG A 205 -3.53 0.52 26.81
N GLU A 206 -2.80 0.89 27.86
CA GLU A 206 -2.00 -0.06 28.64
C GLU A 206 -2.89 -1.09 29.36
N LEU A 207 -3.97 -0.63 30.00
CA LEU A 207 -4.93 -1.51 30.68
C LEU A 207 -5.55 -2.55 29.73
N LYS A 208 -6.05 -2.13 28.56
CA LYS A 208 -6.64 -3.05 27.57
C LYS A 208 -5.62 -4.03 26.99
N ASN A 209 -4.39 -3.57 26.74
CA ASN A 209 -3.30 -4.43 26.25
C ASN A 209 -2.91 -5.48 27.29
N GLU A 210 -2.71 -5.09 28.54
CA GLU A 210 -2.26 -5.99 29.62
C GLU A 210 -3.39 -6.96 30.06
N LEU A 211 -4.65 -6.51 30.09
CA LEU A 211 -5.81 -7.41 30.26
C LEU A 211 -5.84 -8.48 29.18
N SER A 212 -5.73 -8.05 27.90
CA SER A 212 -5.72 -8.96 26.74
C SER A 212 -4.55 -9.94 26.81
N LEU A 213 -3.36 -9.49 27.23
CA LEU A 213 -2.19 -10.33 27.43
C LEU A 213 -2.43 -11.37 28.54
N GLN A 214 -2.86 -10.96 29.74
CA GLN A 214 -3.08 -11.86 30.87
C GLN A 214 -4.21 -12.87 30.59
N ILE A 215 -5.33 -12.45 30.00
CA ILE A 215 -6.40 -13.35 29.53
C ILE A 215 -5.86 -14.34 28.47
N SER A 216 -5.04 -13.86 27.53
CA SER A 216 -4.38 -14.73 26.54
C SER A 216 -3.47 -15.78 27.21
N HIS A 217 -2.74 -15.41 28.27
CA HIS A 217 -1.92 -16.34 29.05
C HIS A 217 -2.75 -17.35 29.85
N LEU A 218 -3.85 -16.92 30.48
CA LEU A 218 -4.80 -17.81 31.16
C LEU A 218 -5.42 -18.82 30.19
N VAL A 219 -5.91 -18.38 29.04
CA VAL A 219 -6.49 -19.25 28.00
C VAL A 219 -5.43 -20.19 27.40
N LYS A 220 -4.18 -19.75 27.20
CA LYS A 220 -3.07 -20.63 26.80
C LYS A 220 -2.74 -21.68 27.87
N SER A 221 -2.78 -21.31 29.15
CA SER A 221 -2.56 -22.24 30.27
C SER A 221 -3.68 -23.27 30.36
N ALA A 222 -4.94 -22.84 30.34
CA ALA A 222 -6.08 -23.76 30.35
C ALA A 222 -6.10 -24.70 29.13
N ARG A 223 -5.66 -24.24 27.95
CA ARG A 223 -5.47 -25.09 26.76
C ARG A 223 -4.41 -26.20 26.96
N ARG A 224 -3.35 -25.96 27.76
CA ARG A 224 -2.34 -26.98 28.10
C ARG A 224 -2.88 -27.99 29.11
N HIS A 225 -3.67 -27.54 30.08
CA HIS A 225 -4.22 -28.38 31.17
C HIS A 225 -5.56 -29.05 30.83
N ALA A 226 -6.15 -28.77 29.65
CA ALA A 226 -7.43 -29.33 29.20
C ALA A 226 -7.45 -30.86 29.18
N GLY A 227 -6.45 -31.50 28.56
CA GLY A 227 -6.44 -32.95 28.35
C GLY A 227 -7.69 -33.40 27.58
N SER A 228 -8.55 -34.19 28.22
CA SER A 228 -9.86 -34.60 27.70
C SER A 228 -11.03 -33.68 28.14
N LYS A 229 -10.82 -32.75 29.08
CA LYS A 229 -11.83 -31.78 29.53
C LYS A 229 -11.94 -30.61 28.57
N SER A 230 -13.08 -29.93 28.54
CA SER A 230 -13.21 -28.68 27.79
C SER A 230 -12.38 -27.56 28.44
N ILE A 231 -11.89 -26.62 27.63
CA ILE A 231 -11.09 -25.48 28.14
C ILE A 231 -11.92 -24.62 29.09
N ILE A 232 -13.23 -24.47 28.82
CA ILE A 232 -14.19 -23.84 29.75
C ILE A 232 -14.29 -24.61 31.08
N SER A 233 -14.30 -25.94 31.07
CA SER A 233 -14.31 -26.73 32.32
C SER A 233 -13.04 -26.55 33.15
N VAL A 234 -11.88 -26.31 32.53
CA VAL A 234 -10.64 -25.99 33.26
C VAL A 234 -10.67 -24.56 33.80
N LEU A 235 -11.11 -23.59 32.99
CA LEU A 235 -11.26 -22.21 33.45
C LEU A 235 -12.29 -22.09 34.59
N ARG A 236 -13.41 -22.82 34.53
CA ARG A 236 -14.42 -22.87 35.60
C ARG A 236 -13.92 -23.55 36.88
N SER A 237 -12.85 -24.35 36.83
CA SER A 237 -12.20 -24.89 38.04
C SER A 237 -11.26 -23.89 38.73
N ILE A 238 -11.11 -22.68 38.17
CA ILE A 238 -10.41 -21.55 38.78
C ILE A 238 -11.48 -20.59 39.30
N ASN A 239 -11.79 -20.67 40.60
CA ASN A 239 -12.86 -19.88 41.22
C ASN A 239 -12.62 -18.36 41.13
N LEU A 240 -11.37 -17.92 41.02
CA LEU A 240 -10.96 -16.52 41.08
C LEU A 240 -9.73 -16.27 40.19
N PHE A 241 -9.80 -15.27 39.32
CA PHE A 241 -8.75 -14.88 38.39
C PHE A 241 -8.11 -13.57 38.83
N SER A 242 -6.85 -13.64 39.26
CA SER A 242 -6.04 -12.48 39.64
C SER A 242 -5.35 -11.86 38.42
N PHE A 243 -5.66 -10.59 38.16
CA PHE A 243 -4.97 -9.72 37.22
C PHE A 243 -4.14 -8.67 37.96
N ILE A 244 -3.03 -8.22 37.36
CA ILE A 244 -2.03 -7.37 38.02
C ILE A 244 -1.61 -6.24 37.09
N PHE A 245 -1.80 -4.97 37.48
CA PHE A 245 -1.48 -3.79 36.67
C PHE A 245 -0.56 -2.85 37.44
N LYS A 246 0.59 -2.50 36.84
CA LYS A 246 1.65 -1.70 37.48
C LYS A 246 1.68 -0.23 37.03
N SER A 247 0.89 0.13 36.03
CA SER A 247 0.86 1.47 35.41
C SER A 247 -0.20 2.40 36.02
N MET A 248 -0.34 2.40 37.34
CA MET A 248 -1.22 3.34 38.06
C MET A 248 -0.43 4.56 38.53
N LYS A 249 -0.97 5.77 38.29
CA LYS A 249 -0.44 7.01 38.87
C LYS A 249 -1.42 7.52 39.95
N PRO A 250 -1.08 7.48 41.24
CA PRO A 250 -1.92 8.06 42.29
C PRO A 250 -1.96 9.59 42.12
N LEU A 251 -3.14 10.19 42.24
CA LEU A 251 -3.34 11.63 42.05
C LEU A 251 -3.62 12.29 43.40
N LYS A 252 -3.23 13.56 43.53
CA LYS A 252 -3.64 14.42 44.64
C LYS A 252 -4.78 15.32 44.21
N GLU A 253 -5.68 15.62 45.15
CA GLU A 253 -6.74 16.61 44.97
C GLU A 253 -6.13 18.03 44.85
N THR A 254 -6.70 18.85 43.98
CA THR A 254 -6.22 20.18 43.60
C THR A 254 -7.41 21.11 43.32
N ASN A 255 -7.14 22.41 43.12
CA ASN A 255 -8.15 23.44 42.85
C ASN A 255 -9.18 22.98 41.79
N SER A 256 -10.46 23.17 42.10
CA SER A 256 -11.57 22.78 41.22
C SER A 256 -11.53 23.51 39.88
N LEU A 257 -12.05 22.85 38.85
CA LEU A 257 -12.08 23.33 37.47
C LEU A 257 -13.50 23.21 36.91
N MET A 258 -14.15 24.34 36.62
CA MET A 258 -15.52 24.37 36.05
C MET A 258 -16.55 23.53 36.83
N GLY A 259 -16.43 23.50 38.17
CA GLY A 259 -17.28 22.71 39.06
C GLY A 259 -16.87 21.24 39.24
N PHE A 260 -15.86 20.75 38.51
CA PHE A 260 -15.24 19.46 38.77
C PHE A 260 -14.20 19.57 39.89
N ILE A 261 -14.16 18.56 40.76
CA ILE A 261 -13.02 18.30 41.64
C ILE A 261 -11.88 17.78 40.76
N ARG A 262 -10.72 18.43 40.82
CA ARG A 262 -9.56 18.14 39.98
C ARG A 262 -8.53 17.34 40.77
N TYR A 263 -8.04 16.26 40.18
CA TYR A 263 -6.91 15.49 40.68
C TYR A 263 -5.75 15.51 39.66
N ARG A 264 -4.50 15.61 40.11
CA ARG A 264 -3.29 15.61 39.25
C ARG A 264 -2.18 14.74 39.87
N SER A 265 -1.30 14.18 39.04
CA SER A 265 0.01 13.70 39.53
C SER A 265 0.89 14.88 39.99
N ASN A 266 1.98 14.59 40.70
CA ASN A 266 3.04 15.58 40.96
C ASN A 266 4.01 15.71 39.77
N ASP A 267 3.99 14.75 38.83
CA ASP A 267 4.79 14.81 37.61
C ASP A 267 4.25 15.88 36.65
N ASP A 268 5.12 16.44 35.81
CA ASP A 268 4.74 17.29 34.69
C ASP A 268 5.45 16.85 33.39
N PRO A 269 4.73 16.65 32.26
CA PRO A 269 3.28 16.63 32.10
C PRO A 269 2.65 15.35 32.70
N GLY A 270 1.93 15.50 33.81
CA GLY A 270 1.20 14.42 34.49
C GLY A 270 -0.25 14.31 34.05
N PRO A 271 -0.90 13.15 34.26
CA PRO A 271 -2.32 12.99 34.00
C PRO A 271 -3.18 13.83 34.95
N ILE A 272 -4.35 14.24 34.45
CA ILE A 272 -5.40 14.96 35.17
C ILE A 272 -6.66 14.10 35.16
N LEU A 273 -7.36 14.05 36.30
CA LEU A 273 -8.68 13.44 36.43
C LEU A 273 -9.65 14.49 36.99
N LEU A 274 -10.79 14.65 36.35
CA LEU A 274 -11.87 15.56 36.74
C LEU A 274 -13.09 14.72 37.13
N ILE A 275 -13.70 15.01 38.28
CA ILE A 275 -14.91 14.35 38.77
C ILE A 275 -15.91 15.40 39.25
N ARG A 276 -17.17 15.31 38.79
CA ARG A 276 -18.28 16.15 39.27
C ARG A 276 -19.50 15.28 39.53
N THR A 277 -20.29 15.63 40.54
CA THR A 277 -21.58 14.96 40.81
C THR A 277 -22.72 15.93 40.47
N THR A 278 -23.50 15.60 39.44
CA THR A 278 -24.53 16.48 38.87
C THR A 278 -25.88 15.75 38.94
N ASN A 279 -26.81 16.25 39.77
CA ASN A 279 -28.14 15.64 39.96
C ASN A 279 -28.13 14.13 40.32
N GLY A 280 -27.07 13.64 40.97
CA GLY A 280 -26.87 12.23 41.30
C GLY A 280 -26.19 11.40 40.21
N ALA A 281 -26.08 11.92 38.98
CA ALA A 281 -25.13 11.39 38.00
C ALA A 281 -23.70 11.79 38.38
N LEU A 282 -22.72 11.01 37.94
CA LEU A 282 -21.31 11.23 38.18
C LEU A 282 -20.61 11.47 36.84
N ASP A 283 -20.09 12.66 36.61
CA ASP A 283 -19.34 13.05 35.42
C ASP A 283 -17.86 12.76 35.66
N ILE A 284 -17.19 12.07 34.73
CA ILE A 284 -15.77 11.69 34.85
C ILE A 284 -15.03 11.99 33.54
N LEU A 285 -13.92 12.72 33.64
CA LEU A 285 -12.98 12.96 32.53
C LEU A 285 -11.53 12.75 32.99
N GLN A 286 -10.81 11.84 32.35
CA GLN A 286 -9.36 11.69 32.45
C GLN A 286 -8.69 12.27 31.20
N PHE A 287 -7.69 13.12 31.41
CA PHE A 287 -6.79 13.67 30.40
C PHE A 287 -5.38 13.10 30.68
N TYR A 288 -4.90 12.19 29.84
CA TYR A 288 -3.67 11.42 30.09
C TYR A 288 -2.63 11.69 28.97
N PRO A 289 -1.62 12.55 29.21
CA PRO A 289 -0.54 12.80 28.24
C PRO A 289 0.35 11.56 28.04
N PHE A 290 0.72 11.27 26.79
CA PHE A 290 1.73 10.26 26.48
C PHE A 290 2.39 10.54 25.12
N ALA A 291 3.73 10.47 25.04
CA ALA A 291 4.54 10.39 23.81
C ALA A 291 3.98 11.12 22.55
N GLY A 292 3.85 12.46 22.61
CA GLY A 292 3.38 13.29 21.48
C GLY A 292 1.87 13.28 21.25
N ALA A 293 1.09 12.72 22.17
CA ALA A 293 -0.36 12.64 22.12
C ALA A 293 -0.99 12.79 23.52
N VAL A 294 -2.32 12.73 23.58
CA VAL A 294 -3.13 12.69 24.80
C VAL A 294 -4.23 11.64 24.62
N GLU A 295 -4.39 10.77 25.62
CA GLU A 295 -5.52 9.85 25.74
C GLU A 295 -6.59 10.52 26.60
N ILE A 296 -7.75 10.79 26.00
CA ILE A 296 -8.87 11.50 26.62
C ILE A 296 -9.98 10.49 26.85
N THR A 297 -10.25 10.18 28.11
CA THR A 297 -11.26 9.19 28.52
C THR A 297 -12.37 9.89 29.27
N PHE A 298 -13.61 9.69 28.86
CA PHE A 298 -14.77 10.29 29.53
C PHE A 298 -15.91 9.29 29.58
N ASN A 299 -16.78 9.45 30.57
CA ASN A 299 -17.88 8.53 30.77
C ASN A 299 -19.14 8.94 30.02
N GLU A 300 -20.04 7.97 29.94
CA GLU A 300 -21.34 8.09 29.30
C GLU A 300 -22.19 9.28 29.75
N ALA A 301 -22.12 9.74 31.01
CA ALA A 301 -22.86 10.92 31.46
C ALA A 301 -22.52 12.18 30.62
N LEU A 302 -21.23 12.44 30.40
CA LEU A 302 -20.76 13.53 29.56
C LEU A 302 -21.08 13.30 28.07
N ALA A 303 -21.06 12.06 27.60
CA ALA A 303 -21.45 11.73 26.22
C ALA A 303 -22.96 11.93 25.97
N GLN A 304 -23.82 11.56 26.92
CA GLN A 304 -25.26 11.80 26.88
C GLN A 304 -25.57 13.31 27.00
N GLN A 305 -24.85 14.05 27.85
CA GLN A 305 -24.95 15.51 27.93
C GLN A 305 -24.61 16.17 26.58
N ALA A 306 -23.52 15.75 25.93
CA ALA A 306 -23.13 16.21 24.60
C ALA A 306 -24.14 15.83 23.49
N LEU A 307 -24.79 14.67 23.62
CA LEU A 307 -25.84 14.19 22.71
C LEU A 307 -27.22 14.79 22.95
N SER A 308 -27.46 15.49 24.07
CA SER A 308 -28.78 16.04 24.42
C SER A 308 -29.35 16.93 23.31
N SER A 309 -28.53 17.85 22.77
CA SER A 309 -28.89 18.71 21.63
C SER A 309 -28.97 17.97 20.29
N PHE A 310 -28.42 16.77 20.17
CA PHE A 310 -28.33 16.07 18.89
C PHE A 310 -29.70 15.60 18.40
N ASN A 311 -30.59 15.17 19.30
CA ASN A 311 -31.92 14.70 18.88
C ASN A 311 -32.76 15.85 18.28
N GLU A 312 -32.67 17.06 18.83
CA GLU A 312 -33.34 18.27 18.33
C GLU A 312 -32.63 18.88 17.11
N ARG A 313 -31.35 19.26 17.26
CA ARG A 313 -30.62 20.15 16.32
C ARG A 313 -29.72 19.41 15.33
N LYS A 314 -29.60 18.08 15.49
CA LYS A 314 -28.64 17.21 14.77
C LYS A 314 -27.17 17.62 14.94
N THR A 315 -26.86 18.31 16.04
CA THR A 315 -25.52 18.75 16.43
C THR A 315 -25.18 18.20 17.81
N VAL A 316 -24.02 17.55 17.93
CA VAL A 316 -23.43 17.22 19.24
C VAL A 316 -22.86 18.51 19.81
N ASN A 317 -23.32 18.93 21.00
CA ASN A 317 -22.71 20.05 21.70
C ASN A 317 -21.44 19.54 22.40
N LEU A 318 -20.29 20.13 22.09
CA LEU A 318 -19.03 19.83 22.77
C LEU A 318 -18.52 20.97 23.64
N ASP A 319 -19.21 22.11 23.71
CA ASP A 319 -18.71 23.37 24.28
C ASP A 319 -18.05 23.15 25.65
N GLU A 320 -18.73 22.43 26.55
CA GLU A 320 -18.18 22.10 27.88
C GLU A 320 -16.97 21.14 27.79
N LEU A 321 -17.07 20.07 26.99
CA LEU A 321 -16.02 19.06 26.86
C LEU A 321 -14.74 19.64 26.25
N SER A 322 -14.87 20.48 25.22
CA SER A 322 -13.80 21.25 24.58
C SER A 322 -13.14 22.20 25.58
N ASN A 323 -13.92 22.98 26.34
CA ASN A 323 -13.37 23.91 27.34
C ASN A 323 -12.60 23.18 28.47
N LEU A 324 -13.10 22.03 28.95
CA LEU A 324 -12.42 21.20 29.93
C LEU A 324 -11.08 20.67 29.39
N ILE A 325 -11.08 20.14 28.16
CA ILE A 325 -9.90 19.59 27.50
C ILE A 325 -8.86 20.67 27.20
N GLN A 326 -9.29 21.83 26.69
CA GLN A 326 -8.42 22.99 26.44
C GLN A 326 -7.77 23.47 27.74
N THR A 327 -8.53 23.57 28.83
CA THR A 327 -7.99 24.01 30.13
C THR A 327 -7.06 22.97 30.74
N CYS A 328 -7.34 21.66 30.57
CA CYS A 328 -6.40 20.60 30.90
C CYS A 328 -5.08 20.74 30.12
N ALA A 329 -5.15 20.88 28.79
CA ALA A 329 -4.00 21.01 27.91
C ALA A 329 -3.11 22.23 28.26
N LEU A 330 -3.73 23.42 28.41
CA LEU A 330 -3.04 24.63 28.88
C LEU A 330 -2.34 24.40 30.22
N SER A 331 -3.04 23.77 31.18
CA SER A 331 -2.47 23.51 32.51
C SER A 331 -1.39 22.42 32.57
N SER A 332 -1.18 21.69 31.47
CA SER A 332 -0.09 20.71 31.26
C SER A 332 0.92 21.17 30.20
N ASN A 333 0.86 22.44 29.78
CA ASN A 333 1.70 23.05 28.74
C ASN A 333 1.72 22.28 27.40
N LEU A 334 0.55 21.74 26.99
CA LEU A 334 0.39 21.01 25.74
C LEU A 334 -0.39 21.83 24.71
N LYS A 335 0.14 21.95 23.50
CA LYS A 335 -0.56 22.52 22.34
C LYS A 335 -1.38 21.43 21.66
N LEU A 336 -2.71 21.53 21.72
CA LEU A 336 -3.65 20.70 20.95
C LEU A 336 -4.36 21.57 19.91
N ASP A 337 -4.70 21.00 18.77
CA ASP A 337 -5.64 21.61 17.84
C ASP A 337 -7.06 21.28 18.31
N MET A 338 -7.83 22.30 18.68
CA MET A 338 -9.15 22.12 19.25
C MET A 338 -10.22 21.75 18.20
N ASP A 339 -10.01 22.03 16.91
CA ASP A 339 -10.91 21.56 15.86
C ASP A 339 -10.75 20.05 15.65
N ASP A 340 -9.51 19.55 15.64
CA ASP A 340 -9.20 18.11 15.59
C ASP A 340 -9.72 17.39 16.83
N VAL A 341 -9.54 17.96 18.03
CA VAL A 341 -10.16 17.47 19.28
C VAL A 341 -11.67 17.30 19.08
N GLU A 342 -12.35 18.31 18.52
CA GLU A 342 -13.80 18.25 18.32
C GLU A 342 -14.25 17.27 17.24
N GLU A 343 -13.58 17.16 16.09
CA GLU A 343 -13.95 16.17 15.05
C GLU A 343 -13.75 14.74 15.58
N ILE A 344 -12.65 14.48 16.32
CA ILE A 344 -12.37 13.18 16.95
C ILE A 344 -13.44 12.84 18.01
N LEU A 345 -13.80 13.79 18.89
CA LEU A 345 -14.82 13.57 19.92
C LEU A 345 -16.22 13.40 19.33
N LYS A 346 -16.63 14.23 18.36
CA LYS A 346 -17.90 14.10 17.63
C LYS A 346 -17.99 12.72 16.98
N THR A 347 -16.94 12.30 16.28
CA THR A 347 -16.85 10.99 15.64
C THR A 347 -16.94 9.86 16.65
N LYS A 348 -16.22 9.96 17.78
CA LYS A 348 -16.22 8.91 18.80
C LYS A 348 -17.58 8.75 19.49
N ILE A 349 -18.20 9.85 19.89
CA ILE A 349 -19.54 9.87 20.53
C ILE A 349 -20.62 9.36 19.56
N LEU A 350 -20.57 9.75 18.28
CA LEU A 350 -21.55 9.30 17.28
C LEU A 350 -21.35 7.84 16.87
N PHE A 351 -20.11 7.35 16.80
CA PHE A 351 -19.82 5.94 16.50
C PHE A 351 -20.24 5.02 17.66
N ASP A 352 -19.96 5.42 18.91
CA ASP A 352 -20.32 4.63 20.09
C ASP A 352 -21.82 4.73 20.44
N ARG A 353 -22.57 5.67 19.84
CA ARG A 353 -24.01 5.92 20.15
C ARG A 353 -24.86 4.65 20.22
N ALA A 354 -24.67 3.71 19.28
CA ALA A 354 -25.43 2.46 19.25
C ALA A 354 -25.19 1.53 20.47
N SER A 355 -24.23 1.86 21.34
CA SER A 355 -24.03 1.23 22.65
C SER A 355 -24.53 2.06 23.83
N LEU A 356 -24.66 3.39 23.69
CA LEU A 356 -25.21 4.32 24.69
C LEU A 356 -26.73 4.20 24.85
N ASP A 357 -27.42 3.64 23.86
CA ASP A 357 -28.84 3.26 23.98
C ASP A 357 -29.03 1.97 24.83
N SER A 358 -27.94 1.38 25.37
CA SER A 358 -27.99 0.23 26.29
C SER A 358 -27.69 0.67 27.73
N THR A 359 -28.38 0.08 28.71
CA THR A 359 -28.27 0.45 30.15
C THR A 359 -26.95 0.04 30.83
N LYS A 360 -25.88 -0.20 30.07
CA LYS A 360 -24.57 -0.63 30.56
C LYS A 360 -23.60 0.55 30.52
N PRO A 361 -23.14 1.08 31.67
CA PRO A 361 -22.26 2.24 31.69
C PRO A 361 -21.01 1.96 30.85
N SER A 362 -20.63 2.95 30.04
CA SER A 362 -19.49 2.87 29.14
C SER A 362 -18.50 4.03 29.35
N LEU A 363 -17.21 3.74 29.10
CA LEU A 363 -16.15 4.74 28.98
C LEU A 363 -15.75 4.89 27.52
N LEU A 364 -15.94 6.08 26.98
CA LEU A 364 -15.44 6.48 25.68
C LEU A 364 -13.97 6.89 25.84
N THR A 365 -13.16 6.63 24.82
CA THR A 365 -11.75 7.04 24.80
C THR A 365 -11.37 7.51 23.41
N ALA A 366 -10.83 8.73 23.35
CA ALA A 366 -10.20 9.33 22.19
C ALA A 366 -8.68 9.38 22.37
N THR A 367 -7.94 9.41 21.26
CA THR A 367 -6.52 9.81 21.24
C THR A 367 -6.41 11.01 20.32
N VAL A 368 -5.80 12.08 20.82
CA VAL A 368 -5.53 13.32 20.07
C VAL A 368 -4.02 13.52 20.03
N ASN A 369 -3.47 13.86 18.86
CA ASN A 369 -2.04 14.16 18.73
C ASN A 369 -1.76 15.59 19.21
N GLN A 370 -0.55 15.82 19.73
CA GLN A 370 -0.08 17.16 20.04
C GLN A 370 0.33 17.87 18.75
N VAL A 371 0.13 19.19 18.70
CA VAL A 371 0.60 20.01 17.59
C VAL A 371 2.10 20.20 17.77
N GLU A 372 2.89 19.54 16.91
CA GLU A 372 4.32 19.82 16.77
C GLU A 372 4.48 21.33 16.56
N THR A 373 5.12 22.00 17.52
CA THR A 373 5.13 23.46 17.60
C THR A 373 6.30 24.00 16.81
N ASP A 374 6.18 23.89 15.49
CA ASP A 374 6.84 24.82 14.57
C ASP A 374 6.46 26.24 15.01
N GLN A 375 7.48 27.03 15.33
CA GLN A 375 7.29 28.38 15.86
C GLN A 375 7.10 29.37 14.72
N ILE A 376 6.25 30.38 14.96
CA ILE A 376 5.97 31.55 14.07
C ILE A 376 5.01 31.25 12.89
N LEU A 377 3.69 31.44 13.11
CA LEU A 377 2.85 32.38 12.34
C LEU A 377 1.39 32.45 12.87
N ASN A 378 0.70 33.55 12.55
CA ASN A 378 -0.61 34.00 13.04
C ASN A 378 -1.25 34.93 11.98
N SER A 379 -2.57 35.16 11.91
CA SER A 379 -3.76 34.51 12.51
C SER A 379 -5.00 35.00 11.72
N LEU A 380 -6.21 35.04 12.33
CA LEU A 380 -7.48 35.57 11.78
C LEU A 380 -8.07 34.74 10.60
N ASP A 381 -9.39 34.61 10.40
CA ASP A 381 -10.58 34.96 11.21
C ASP A 381 -11.71 33.92 10.93
N ARG A 382 -12.78 33.86 11.73
CA ARG A 382 -13.92 32.92 11.53
C ARG A 382 -15.30 33.51 11.76
N THR A 383 -16.21 33.24 10.83
CA THR A 383 -17.67 33.43 10.96
C THR A 383 -18.44 32.15 10.59
N SER A 384 -19.67 31.97 11.09
CA SER A 384 -20.41 30.70 11.10
C SER A 384 -21.75 30.74 10.36
N ALA A 385 -22.20 29.60 9.78
CA ALA A 385 -23.59 29.11 9.83
C ALA A 385 -23.91 27.91 8.87
N HIS A 386 -24.27 26.77 9.48
CA HIS A 386 -25.42 25.88 9.18
C HIS A 386 -25.68 25.13 7.83
N HIS A 387 -25.84 23.80 8.02
CA HIS A 387 -26.78 22.83 7.42
C HIS A 387 -26.70 22.35 5.95
N SER A 388 -26.72 21.01 5.80
CA SER A 388 -27.25 20.23 4.66
C SER A 388 -27.58 18.79 5.15
N PRO A 389 -28.54 18.06 4.54
CA PRO A 389 -29.05 16.78 5.06
C PRO A 389 -28.35 15.51 4.54
N SER A 390 -28.62 14.38 5.20
CA SER A 390 -28.17 13.02 4.87
C SER A 390 -29.04 12.33 3.80
N PHE A 391 -28.45 11.43 3.01
CA PHE A 391 -29.15 10.56 2.04
C PHE A 391 -28.56 9.14 1.98
N ASP A 392 -29.19 8.29 1.17
CA ASP A 392 -29.24 6.83 1.30
C ASP A 392 -28.04 6.06 0.70
N ALA A 393 -27.89 4.79 1.08
CA ALA A 393 -26.76 3.94 0.71
C ALA A 393 -26.83 3.43 -0.74
N ASP A 394 -28.03 3.11 -1.25
CA ASP A 394 -28.21 2.35 -2.50
C ASP A 394 -27.86 3.13 -3.78
N GLU A 395 -27.68 4.46 -3.73
CA GLU A 395 -27.21 5.25 -4.89
C GLU A 395 -25.68 5.18 -5.12
N LEU A 396 -24.87 4.77 -4.13
CA LEU A 396 -23.40 4.82 -4.25
C LEU A 396 -22.82 3.77 -5.21
N ASP A 397 -23.36 2.56 -5.20
CA ASP A 397 -22.85 1.39 -5.95
C ASP A 397 -22.94 1.57 -7.48
N ALA A 398 -23.75 2.51 -7.95
CA ALA A 398 -23.83 2.87 -9.38
C ALA A 398 -22.62 3.70 -9.86
N ILE A 399 -21.88 4.35 -8.94
CA ILE A 399 -20.83 5.34 -9.27
C ILE A 399 -19.45 4.69 -9.31
N ILE A 400 -19.20 3.65 -8.52
CA ILE A 400 -17.89 2.99 -8.42
C ILE A 400 -17.75 1.91 -9.51
N GLY A 401 -16.89 2.18 -10.50
CA GLY A 401 -16.67 1.28 -11.64
C GLY A 401 -16.12 -0.09 -11.23
N ARG A 402 -16.77 -1.16 -11.70
CA ARG A 402 -16.48 -2.57 -11.36
C ARG A 402 -14.98 -2.91 -11.38
N THR A 403 -14.50 -3.52 -10.30
CA THR A 403 -13.10 -3.95 -10.14
C THR A 403 -12.64 -4.91 -11.25
N TYR A 404 -11.46 -4.62 -11.83
CA TYR A 404 -10.88 -5.44 -12.90
C TYR A 404 -9.87 -6.46 -12.36
N SER A 405 -9.98 -7.70 -12.83
CA SER A 405 -9.02 -8.78 -12.54
C SER A 405 -7.96 -8.88 -13.65
N THR A 406 -6.69 -8.71 -13.31
CA THR A 406 -5.55 -9.08 -14.17
C THR A 406 -4.90 -10.37 -13.66
N ARG A 407 -4.52 -11.25 -14.59
CA ARG A 407 -4.18 -12.67 -14.37
C ARG A 407 -5.41 -13.52 -13.93
N GLY A 408 -5.35 -14.82 -14.23
CA GLY A 408 -6.44 -15.78 -13.98
C GLY A 408 -6.60 -16.24 -12.53
N VAL A 409 -6.13 -15.45 -11.57
CA VAL A 409 -6.39 -15.65 -10.14
C VAL A 409 -7.50 -14.67 -9.76
N LYS A 410 -8.58 -15.16 -9.14
CA LYS A 410 -9.53 -14.26 -8.45
C LYS A 410 -8.76 -13.59 -7.29
N ARG A 411 -8.21 -12.40 -7.55
CA ARG A 411 -7.98 -11.42 -6.49
C ARG A 411 -9.37 -10.96 -6.05
N THR A 412 -9.93 -11.62 -5.03
CA THR A 412 -10.85 -10.93 -4.14
C THR A 412 -10.07 -9.78 -3.53
N TYR A 413 -10.38 -8.57 -3.97
CA TYR A 413 -10.23 -7.41 -3.09
C TYR A 413 -11.31 -7.60 -2.03
N GLU A 414 -11.01 -8.41 -1.01
CA GLU A 414 -11.53 -8.11 0.31
C GLU A 414 -10.98 -6.73 0.63
N GLU A 415 -11.87 -5.81 0.95
CA GLU A 415 -11.49 -4.42 1.16
C GLU A 415 -10.66 -4.37 2.44
N ASP A 416 -9.35 -4.08 2.30
CA ASP A 416 -8.62 -3.40 3.37
C ASP A 416 -9.51 -2.19 3.73
N PRO A 417 -10.08 -2.12 4.95
CA PRO A 417 -10.97 -1.02 5.30
C PRO A 417 -10.16 0.24 5.11
N ILE A 418 -10.62 1.12 4.19
CA ILE A 418 -9.85 2.30 3.82
C ILE A 418 -9.66 3.10 5.10
N SER A 419 -8.45 3.07 5.64
CA SER A 419 -8.04 4.01 6.64
C SER A 419 -7.99 5.34 5.92
N ILE A 420 -9.12 6.05 5.99
CA ILE A 420 -9.19 7.47 5.77
C ILE A 420 -8.50 8.07 6.99
N GLU A 421 -7.17 7.95 7.02
CA GLU A 421 -6.33 8.86 7.79
C GLU A 421 -6.86 10.27 7.47
N PRO A 422 -7.20 11.10 8.49
CA PRO A 422 -7.75 12.42 8.24
C PRO A 422 -6.77 13.20 7.39
N ASN A 423 -7.13 13.36 6.12
CA ASN A 423 -6.22 13.81 5.09
C ASN A 423 -5.88 15.28 5.39
N ARG A 424 -4.59 15.61 5.59
CA ARG A 424 -4.09 16.96 5.99
C ARG A 424 -4.56 18.13 5.08
N ASN A 425 -5.28 17.84 4.01
CA ASN A 425 -6.12 18.74 3.23
C ASN A 425 -7.32 19.37 4.00
N MET A 426 -7.24 19.63 5.31
CA MET A 426 -8.33 20.33 6.07
C MET A 426 -8.73 21.64 5.39
N TYR A 427 -7.75 22.37 4.86
CA TYR A 427 -7.93 23.63 4.14
C TYR A 427 -8.92 23.56 2.95
N ARG A 428 -9.11 22.37 2.34
CA ARG A 428 -10.01 22.17 1.19
C ARG A 428 -11.45 21.80 1.56
N ARG A 429 -11.81 21.59 2.85
CA ARG A 429 -13.21 21.34 3.24
C ARG A 429 -14.06 22.61 3.31
N ASN A 430 -13.48 23.76 3.69
CA ASN A 430 -14.21 25.01 3.86
C ASN A 430 -14.41 25.80 2.55
N GLN A 431 -13.61 25.52 1.50
CA GLN A 431 -13.88 25.99 0.15
C GLN A 431 -14.66 24.93 -0.65
N THR A 432 -15.94 25.19 -0.91
CA THR A 432 -16.83 24.30 -1.68
C THR A 432 -16.51 24.31 -3.18
N SER A 433 -15.38 23.70 -3.54
CA SER A 433 -14.91 23.44 -4.92
C SER A 433 -15.11 24.62 -5.88
N LYS A 434 -14.70 25.83 -5.45
CA LYS A 434 -14.80 27.08 -6.25
C LYS A 434 -13.69 27.23 -7.29
N ASP A 435 -12.79 26.26 -7.39
CA ASP A 435 -11.81 26.16 -8.47
C ASP A 435 -12.11 24.93 -9.35
N LYS A 436 -11.98 25.12 -10.66
CA LYS A 436 -11.97 24.06 -11.67
C LYS A 436 -10.81 23.08 -11.44
N ARG A 437 -9.67 23.51 -10.86
CA ARG A 437 -8.51 22.64 -10.56
C ARG A 437 -8.82 21.61 -9.50
N ASP A 438 -9.55 21.94 -8.44
CA ASP A 438 -9.93 20.95 -7.42
C ASP A 438 -10.78 19.83 -8.01
N LEU A 439 -11.74 20.14 -8.89
CA LEU A 439 -12.56 19.12 -9.54
C LEU A 439 -11.73 18.26 -10.53
N LEU A 440 -10.76 18.86 -11.24
CA LEU A 440 -9.80 18.13 -12.07
C LEU A 440 -8.86 17.23 -11.23
N HIS A 441 -8.42 17.70 -10.07
CA HIS A 441 -7.57 16.95 -9.14
C HIS A 441 -8.31 15.79 -8.48
N LEU A 442 -9.53 16.01 -7.98
CA LEU A 442 -10.39 14.93 -7.46
C LEU A 442 -10.65 13.88 -8.54
N LYS A 443 -10.94 14.32 -9.77
CA LYS A 443 -11.10 13.44 -10.94
C LYS A 443 -9.86 12.57 -11.17
N ASP A 444 -8.66 13.13 -11.18
CA ASP A 444 -7.45 12.35 -11.43
C ASP A 444 -7.07 11.45 -10.24
N THR A 445 -7.20 11.95 -9.00
CA THR A 445 -6.89 11.23 -7.75
C THR A 445 -7.79 10.03 -7.52
N HIS A 446 -9.10 10.19 -7.71
CA HIS A 446 -10.08 9.10 -7.64
C HIS A 446 -10.28 8.37 -8.99
N HIS A 447 -9.42 8.66 -9.97
CA HIS A 447 -9.35 8.03 -11.29
C HIS A 447 -10.68 8.06 -12.09
N LEU A 448 -11.55 9.04 -11.83
CA LEU A 448 -12.88 9.16 -12.41
C LEU A 448 -12.80 9.36 -13.92
N THR A 449 -13.56 8.55 -14.65
CA THR A 449 -13.64 8.63 -16.12
C THR A 449 -14.39 9.89 -16.56
N ASP A 450 -14.23 10.30 -17.82
CA ASP A 450 -14.93 11.47 -18.36
C ASP A 450 -16.44 11.23 -18.42
N SER A 451 -16.86 9.97 -18.66
CA SER A 451 -18.26 9.53 -18.56
C SER A 451 -18.79 9.53 -17.12
N ALA A 452 -17.99 9.09 -16.14
CA ALA A 452 -18.39 9.11 -14.73
C ALA A 452 -18.54 10.54 -14.21
N LEU A 453 -17.58 11.42 -14.51
CA LEU A 453 -17.70 12.85 -14.19
C LEU A 453 -18.91 13.49 -14.88
N LYS A 454 -19.21 13.12 -16.14
CA LYS A 454 -20.42 13.59 -16.82
C LYS A 454 -21.71 13.11 -16.13
N ALA A 455 -21.78 11.85 -15.69
CA ALA A 455 -22.93 11.33 -14.96
C ALA A 455 -23.12 12.03 -13.60
N ILE A 456 -22.04 12.21 -12.83
CA ILE A 456 -22.04 12.99 -11.58
C ILE A 456 -22.47 14.43 -11.86
N PHE A 457 -21.97 15.06 -12.92
CA PHE A 457 -22.37 16.41 -13.32
C PHE A 457 -23.85 16.50 -13.67
N GLN A 458 -24.40 15.55 -14.43
CA GLN A 458 -25.83 15.51 -14.77
C GLN A 458 -26.72 15.29 -13.54
N TYR A 459 -26.34 14.39 -12.63
CA TYR A 459 -27.03 14.18 -11.36
C TYR A 459 -26.99 15.45 -10.49
N VAL A 460 -25.81 16.04 -10.29
CA VAL A 460 -25.63 17.20 -9.40
C VAL A 460 -26.13 18.52 -10.02
N GLN A 461 -26.21 18.67 -11.34
CA GLN A 461 -26.81 19.85 -11.98
C GLN A 461 -28.25 20.10 -11.56
N SER A 462 -29.00 19.05 -11.18
CA SER A 462 -30.34 19.18 -10.60
C SER A 462 -30.37 19.85 -9.21
N LYS A 463 -29.20 20.00 -8.55
CA LYS A 463 -29.06 20.39 -7.14
C LYS A 463 -28.06 21.55 -6.91
N LYS A 464 -26.94 21.65 -7.63
CA LYS A 464 -25.89 22.70 -7.47
C LYS A 464 -25.13 23.03 -8.78
N LYS A 465 -24.52 24.23 -8.85
CA LYS A 465 -23.60 24.64 -9.92
C LYS A 465 -22.24 23.93 -9.78
N LEU A 466 -22.02 22.83 -10.51
CA LEU A 466 -20.68 22.31 -10.81
C LEU A 466 -20.14 22.92 -12.13
N TYR A 467 -18.84 22.71 -12.39
CA TYR A 467 -18.24 23.01 -13.69
C TYR A 467 -18.53 21.93 -14.73
N SER A 468 -18.72 22.33 -15.99
CA SER A 468 -19.02 21.39 -17.07
C SER A 468 -17.82 20.53 -17.42
N LEU A 469 -18.05 19.39 -18.09
CA LEU A 469 -16.95 18.58 -18.64
C LEU A 469 -16.08 19.39 -19.62
N SER A 470 -16.66 20.35 -20.35
CA SER A 470 -15.95 21.28 -21.25
C SER A 470 -15.00 22.21 -20.50
N ASP A 471 -15.42 22.75 -19.34
CA ASP A 471 -14.56 23.56 -18.46
C ASP A 471 -13.34 22.75 -17.97
N ILE A 472 -13.59 21.50 -17.55
CA ILE A 472 -12.56 20.59 -17.05
C ILE A 472 -11.67 20.08 -18.19
N GLU A 473 -12.17 19.97 -19.43
CA GLU A 473 -11.37 19.71 -20.63
C GLU A 473 -10.48 20.89 -21.02
N ALA A 474 -11.01 22.11 -21.01
CA ALA A 474 -10.27 23.33 -21.29
C ALA A 474 -9.13 23.54 -20.28
N LEU A 475 -9.43 23.41 -18.98
CA LEU A 475 -8.41 23.48 -17.93
C LEU A 475 -7.39 22.33 -18.05
N ARG A 476 -7.84 21.09 -18.22
CA ARG A 476 -6.94 19.92 -18.42
C ARG A 476 -5.98 20.13 -19.58
N LYS A 477 -6.43 20.76 -20.67
CA LYS A 477 -5.59 21.16 -21.81
C LYS A 477 -4.59 22.28 -21.45
N GLN A 478 -5.02 23.28 -20.68
CA GLN A 478 -4.17 24.37 -20.19
C GLN A 478 -3.06 23.86 -19.26
N THR A 479 -3.41 23.07 -18.23
CA THR A 479 -2.42 22.47 -17.31
C THR A 479 -1.48 21.53 -18.07
N ASN A 480 -1.97 20.71 -19.00
CA ASN A 480 -1.10 19.82 -19.78
C ASN A 480 -0.12 20.55 -20.71
N ALA A 481 -0.32 21.83 -21.01
CA ALA A 481 0.64 22.67 -21.73
C ALA A 481 1.77 23.23 -20.83
N LYS A 482 1.68 23.06 -19.50
CA LYS A 482 2.77 23.40 -18.57
C LYS A 482 3.95 22.42 -18.67
N PHE A 483 3.70 21.14 -18.95
CA PHE A 483 4.72 20.08 -18.96
C PHE A 483 5.37 19.90 -20.35
N PRO A 484 6.71 19.95 -20.48
CA PRO A 484 7.42 19.77 -21.74
C PRO A 484 7.57 18.27 -22.10
N ILE A 485 6.44 17.57 -22.27
CA ILE A 485 6.41 16.13 -22.54
C ILE A 485 6.62 15.86 -24.03
N LEU A 486 7.73 15.20 -24.34
CA LEU A 486 8.03 14.58 -25.63
C LEU A 486 7.35 13.21 -25.69
N PHE A 487 6.77 12.83 -26.84
CA PHE A 487 6.07 11.55 -26.96
C PHE A 487 6.04 11.00 -28.38
N THR A 488 5.91 9.68 -28.46
CA THR A 488 5.68 8.90 -29.68
C THR A 488 4.44 8.01 -29.50
N SER A 489 4.27 6.98 -30.34
CA SER A 489 3.28 5.91 -30.12
C SER A 489 3.67 4.94 -28.99
N THR A 490 4.96 4.86 -28.65
CA THR A 490 5.54 3.83 -27.75
C THR A 490 6.36 4.45 -26.61
N SER A 491 6.45 5.77 -26.51
CA SER A 491 7.12 6.47 -25.41
C SER A 491 6.40 7.78 -25.07
N ALA A 492 6.49 8.20 -23.81
CA ALA A 492 6.22 9.57 -23.38
C ALA A 492 7.18 9.91 -22.24
N TYR A 493 7.90 11.02 -22.32
CA TYR A 493 8.96 11.38 -21.38
C TYR A 493 9.17 12.91 -21.34
N VAL A 494 9.84 13.42 -20.31
CA VAL A 494 10.31 14.81 -20.24
C VAL A 494 11.83 14.87 -20.35
N LYS A 495 12.39 16.06 -20.58
CA LYS A 495 13.84 16.26 -20.39
C LYS A 495 14.28 15.89 -18.97
N PHE A 496 15.44 15.26 -18.85
CA PHE A 496 16.02 14.85 -17.58
C PHE A 496 16.22 16.05 -16.67
N GLU A 497 16.78 17.15 -17.15
CA GLU A 497 17.00 18.37 -16.35
C GLU A 497 15.70 18.90 -15.73
N TYR A 498 14.60 18.93 -16.49
CA TYR A 498 13.28 19.34 -16.01
C TYR A 498 12.79 18.43 -14.87
N ALA A 499 12.97 17.10 -15.01
CA ALA A 499 12.63 16.14 -13.97
C ALA A 499 13.52 16.29 -12.73
N VAL A 500 14.83 16.55 -12.88
CA VAL A 500 15.76 16.77 -11.77
C VAL A 500 15.42 18.06 -11.01
N ARG A 501 15.21 19.18 -11.71
CA ARG A 501 14.78 20.45 -11.10
C ARG A 501 13.44 20.29 -10.36
N THR A 502 12.49 19.55 -10.94
CA THR A 502 11.23 19.21 -10.26
C THR A 502 11.49 18.38 -8.99
N ALA A 503 12.39 17.40 -9.02
CA ALA A 503 12.70 16.54 -7.88
C ALA A 503 13.43 17.28 -6.74
N ILE A 504 14.25 18.28 -7.10
CA ILE A 504 14.88 19.22 -6.17
C ILE A 504 13.82 20.11 -5.49
N PHE A 505 12.86 20.66 -6.26
CA PHE A 505 11.76 21.45 -5.70
C PHE A 505 10.88 20.61 -4.75
N VAL A 506 10.56 19.36 -5.12
CA VAL A 506 9.83 18.41 -4.25
C VAL A 506 10.63 18.13 -2.96
N ALA A 507 11.95 18.05 -3.03
CA ALA A 507 12.80 17.84 -1.85
C ALA A 507 12.92 19.06 -0.94
N ARG A 508 12.90 20.29 -1.48
CA ARG A 508 12.94 21.54 -0.68
C ARG A 508 11.80 21.64 0.34
N LYS A 509 10.67 20.96 0.05
CA LYS A 509 9.51 20.85 0.95
C LYS A 509 9.76 19.99 2.20
N TYR A 510 10.85 19.22 2.23
CA TYR A 510 11.21 18.30 3.32
C TYR A 510 12.59 18.58 3.91
N ASP A 511 13.49 19.23 3.16
CA ASP A 511 14.73 19.81 3.65
C ASP A 511 14.92 21.22 3.05
N SER A 512 14.94 22.24 3.90
CA SER A 512 15.17 23.63 3.47
C SER A 512 16.66 23.92 3.15
N LYS A 513 17.58 23.04 3.55
CA LYS A 513 19.04 23.24 3.48
C LYS A 513 19.70 22.66 2.23
N LEU A 514 18.95 22.19 1.24
CA LEU A 514 19.50 21.63 -0.02
C LEU A 514 20.50 22.55 -0.75
N GLU A 515 20.40 23.88 -0.56
CA GLU A 515 21.35 24.86 -1.13
C GLU A 515 22.71 24.89 -0.40
N GLU A 516 22.78 24.41 0.85
CA GLU A 516 24.03 24.25 1.59
C GLU A 516 24.91 23.14 0.97
N HIS A 517 24.28 22.12 0.35
CA HIS A 517 24.99 21.01 -0.29
C HIS A 517 25.73 21.42 -1.58
N ASP A 518 26.95 20.94 -1.77
CA ASP A 518 27.71 21.11 -3.03
C ASP A 518 27.42 20.02 -4.07
N THR A 519 26.84 18.91 -3.62
CA THR A 519 26.41 17.78 -4.47
C THR A 519 25.10 17.22 -3.97
N LEU A 520 24.13 17.02 -4.87
CA LEU A 520 22.87 16.34 -4.60
C LEU A 520 22.84 14.97 -5.30
N ASN A 521 22.35 13.94 -4.61
CA ASN A 521 22.25 12.59 -5.11
C ASN A 521 20.84 12.38 -5.70
N ILE A 522 20.76 12.28 -7.02
CA ILE A 522 19.51 12.06 -7.74
C ILE A 522 19.36 10.58 -8.05
N ARG A 523 18.38 9.92 -7.42
CA ARG A 523 18.07 8.51 -7.66
C ARG A 523 17.31 8.37 -8.98
N PHE A 524 17.92 7.71 -9.96
CA PHE A 524 17.31 7.31 -11.23
C PHE A 524 16.66 5.94 -11.05
N ASN A 525 15.36 5.91 -10.81
CA ASN A 525 14.59 4.68 -10.63
C ASN A 525 14.07 4.18 -11.98
N MET A 526 14.44 2.98 -12.38
CA MET A 526 13.88 2.30 -13.55
C MET A 526 13.32 0.93 -13.14
N ASP A 527 12.09 0.64 -13.57
CA ASP A 527 11.38 -0.60 -13.22
C ASP A 527 10.35 -1.00 -14.29
N GLY A 528 9.98 -2.28 -14.33
CA GLY A 528 9.18 -2.90 -15.38
C GLY A 528 7.82 -3.42 -14.91
N THR A 529 6.76 -3.08 -15.63
CA THR A 529 5.39 -3.50 -15.31
C THR A 529 4.59 -3.97 -16.53
N LEU A 530 3.80 -5.04 -16.34
CA LEU A 530 2.94 -5.62 -17.38
C LEU A 530 1.53 -5.05 -17.26
N ILE A 531 1.19 -4.11 -18.15
CA ILE A 531 -0.07 -3.37 -18.14
C ILE A 531 -0.91 -3.80 -19.34
N GLY A 532 -1.99 -4.54 -19.07
CA GLY A 532 -2.80 -5.18 -20.10
C GLY A 532 -2.02 -6.26 -20.84
N ASN A 533 -1.78 -6.03 -22.13
CA ASN A 533 -0.93 -6.88 -22.97
C ASN A 533 0.42 -6.21 -23.32
N LYS A 534 0.70 -5.02 -22.78
CA LYS A 534 1.92 -4.24 -23.04
C LYS A 534 2.89 -4.38 -21.89
N HIS A 535 4.18 -4.48 -22.18
CA HIS A 535 5.22 -4.29 -21.18
C HIS A 535 5.62 -2.82 -21.19
N ILE A 536 5.57 -2.17 -20.03
CA ILE A 536 5.92 -0.75 -19.87
C ILE A 536 7.06 -0.67 -18.88
N VAL A 537 8.15 -0.02 -19.26
CA VAL A 537 9.21 0.42 -18.35
C VAL A 537 8.85 1.82 -17.88
N ALA A 538 8.76 1.98 -16.56
CA ALA A 538 8.56 3.25 -15.90
C ALA A 538 9.92 3.76 -15.41
N ILE A 539 10.23 5.01 -15.71
CA ILE A 539 11.42 5.70 -15.23
C ILE A 539 10.99 6.93 -14.44
N SER A 540 11.53 7.09 -13.24
CA SER A 540 11.23 8.20 -12.32
C SER A 540 12.48 8.63 -11.56
N VAL A 541 12.49 9.85 -11.06
CA VAL A 541 13.60 10.42 -10.29
C VAL A 541 13.14 10.98 -8.96
N ASN A 542 14.02 10.93 -7.98
CA ASN A 542 13.88 11.67 -6.72
C ASN A 542 15.26 12.16 -6.26
N CYS A 543 15.31 13.33 -5.62
CA CYS A 543 16.46 13.70 -4.80
C CYS A 543 16.45 12.82 -3.53
N ILE A 544 17.64 12.43 -3.05
CA ILE A 544 17.80 11.56 -1.88
C ILE A 544 17.84 12.39 -0.59
N GLU A 545 18.42 13.59 -0.65
CA GLU A 545 18.59 14.50 0.49
C GLU A 545 17.24 14.93 1.11
N GLY A 546 16.16 15.01 0.33
CA GLY A 546 14.77 15.17 0.83
C GLY A 546 14.18 13.95 1.56
N GLY A 547 15.00 12.90 1.80
CA GLY A 547 14.71 11.76 2.65
C GLY A 547 13.52 10.89 2.21
N HIS A 548 12.97 10.15 3.17
CA HIS A 548 11.93 9.15 2.90
C HIS A 548 10.64 9.72 2.28
N SER A 549 10.32 10.98 2.56
CA SER A 549 9.19 11.69 1.96
C SER A 549 9.27 11.74 0.43
N CYS A 550 10.45 12.00 -0.13
CA CYS A 550 10.70 12.04 -1.58
C CYS A 550 10.63 10.67 -2.26
N GLN A 551 10.79 9.58 -1.50
CA GLN A 551 10.71 8.21 -2.02
C GLN A 551 9.27 7.69 -2.10
N THR A 552 8.27 8.44 -1.62
CA THR A 552 6.87 8.01 -1.68
C THR A 552 6.29 8.13 -3.10
N ALA A 553 5.36 7.25 -3.46
CA ALA A 553 4.75 7.20 -4.80
C ALA A 553 3.99 8.47 -5.22
N ARG A 554 3.70 9.39 -4.30
CA ARG A 554 3.13 10.71 -4.60
C ARG A 554 4.20 11.73 -5.04
N ASN A 555 5.44 11.56 -4.56
CA ASN A 555 6.54 12.52 -4.69
C ASN A 555 7.62 12.08 -5.70
N LEU A 556 7.62 10.82 -6.13
CA LEU A 556 8.47 10.38 -7.25
C LEU A 556 8.13 11.17 -8.53
N VAL A 557 9.12 11.86 -9.09
CA VAL A 557 8.94 12.65 -10.31
C VAL A 557 9.02 11.72 -11.53
N PRO A 558 7.99 11.64 -12.38
CA PRO A 558 7.97 10.70 -13.50
C PRO A 558 8.80 11.23 -14.67
N LEU A 559 9.92 10.58 -14.97
CA LEU A 559 10.81 10.97 -16.07
C LEU A 559 10.28 10.46 -17.42
N GLY A 560 9.79 9.22 -17.49
CA GLY A 560 9.21 8.68 -18.71
C GLY A 560 8.57 7.30 -18.58
N LEU A 561 7.74 6.96 -19.57
CA LEU A 561 7.06 5.68 -19.75
C LEU A 561 7.38 5.15 -21.15
N PHE A 562 7.92 3.94 -21.24
CA PHE A 562 8.41 3.35 -22.48
C PHE A 562 7.80 1.96 -22.69
N GLU A 563 7.15 1.76 -23.83
CA GLU A 563 6.65 0.45 -24.24
C GLU A 563 7.81 -0.40 -24.80
N VAL A 564 8.00 -1.57 -24.21
CA VAL A 564 9.05 -2.52 -24.57
C VAL A 564 8.41 -3.84 -24.98
N GLN A 565 9.06 -4.59 -25.86
CA GLN A 565 8.57 -5.93 -26.23
C GLN A 565 8.90 -6.98 -25.16
N LYS A 566 10.06 -6.82 -24.50
CA LYS A 566 10.57 -7.68 -23.44
C LYS A 566 11.69 -6.96 -22.70
N GLU A 567 11.81 -7.16 -21.40
CA GLU A 567 12.99 -6.75 -20.63
C GLU A 567 14.25 -7.53 -21.07
N ASN A 568 15.22 -6.80 -21.60
CA ASN A 568 16.63 -7.16 -21.73
C ASN A 568 17.38 -5.96 -22.33
N THR A 569 18.69 -5.89 -22.12
CA THR A 569 19.55 -4.75 -22.51
C THR A 569 19.40 -4.31 -23.97
N GLU A 570 19.25 -5.25 -24.91
CA GLU A 570 19.15 -4.97 -26.36
C GLU A 570 17.79 -4.37 -26.74
N MET A 571 16.69 -4.96 -26.24
CA MET A 571 15.34 -4.44 -26.47
C MET A 571 15.09 -3.13 -25.72
N LEU A 572 15.69 -2.96 -24.54
CA LEU A 572 15.69 -1.68 -23.81
C LEU A 572 16.42 -0.60 -24.60
N ARG A 573 17.63 -0.89 -25.11
CA ARG A 573 18.42 0.03 -25.97
C ARG A 573 17.68 0.41 -27.26
N THR A 574 16.83 -0.48 -27.76
CA THR A 574 15.98 -0.22 -28.94
C THR A 574 14.73 0.62 -28.62
N SER A 575 14.17 0.49 -27.42
CA SER A 575 12.97 1.23 -26.99
C SER A 575 13.27 2.62 -26.38
N LEU A 576 14.48 2.86 -25.86
CA LEU A 576 14.90 4.15 -25.32
C LEU A 576 15.47 5.05 -26.43
N PRO A 577 14.92 6.26 -26.69
CA PRO A 577 15.44 7.16 -27.72
C PRO A 577 16.88 7.61 -27.41
N ALA A 578 17.73 7.71 -28.44
CA ALA A 578 19.12 8.18 -28.27
C ALA A 578 19.19 9.62 -27.74
N GLU A 579 18.24 10.48 -28.14
CA GLU A 579 18.02 11.82 -27.59
C GLU A 579 17.83 11.80 -26.06
N PHE A 580 17.05 10.87 -25.53
CA PHE A 580 16.80 10.71 -24.08
C PHE A 580 18.05 10.23 -23.35
N LEU A 581 18.83 9.31 -23.92
CA LEU A 581 20.08 8.83 -23.33
C LEU A 581 21.14 9.95 -23.25
N ASN A 582 21.20 10.82 -24.26
CA ASN A 582 22.13 11.95 -24.31
C ASN A 582 21.69 13.09 -23.37
N ASP A 583 20.37 13.33 -23.24
CA ASP A 583 19.80 14.34 -22.34
C ASP A 583 19.95 13.98 -20.85
N ILE A 584 20.14 12.71 -20.49
CA ILE A 584 20.56 12.32 -19.14
C ILE A 584 22.05 12.62 -18.91
N ARG A 585 22.91 12.38 -19.92
CA ARG A 585 24.38 12.57 -19.84
C ARG A 585 24.84 14.03 -19.76
N SER A 586 24.02 14.98 -20.21
CA SER A 586 24.34 16.41 -20.19
C SER A 586 24.26 17.03 -18.80
N VAL A 587 23.36 16.55 -17.93
CA VAL A 587 23.06 17.17 -16.63
C VAL A 587 24.07 16.73 -15.56
N LYS A 588 25.19 17.46 -15.50
CA LYS A 588 26.24 17.28 -14.48
C LYS A 588 26.17 18.29 -13.33
N PHE A 589 25.57 19.45 -13.58
CA PHE A 589 25.38 20.55 -12.64
C PHE A 589 24.01 21.18 -12.87
N ILE A 590 23.42 21.76 -11.83
CA ILE A 590 22.20 22.58 -11.91
C ILE A 590 22.42 23.84 -11.08
N ALA A 591 22.04 25.00 -11.63
CA ALA A 591 21.96 26.24 -10.89
C ALA A 591 20.74 26.21 -9.95
N ILE A 592 20.95 26.51 -8.67
CA ILE A 592 19.89 26.86 -7.71
C ILE A 592 20.24 28.24 -7.14
N GLY A 593 19.39 29.23 -7.43
CA GLY A 593 19.70 30.63 -7.10
C GLY A 593 21.02 31.08 -7.73
N LYS A 594 22.01 31.38 -6.89
CA LYS A 594 23.37 31.79 -7.33
C LYS A 594 24.40 30.63 -7.29
N LYS A 595 24.04 29.44 -6.82
CA LYS A 595 24.96 28.31 -6.62
C LYS A 595 24.82 27.26 -7.73
N ASN A 596 25.92 26.89 -8.38
CA ASN A 596 25.98 25.74 -9.27
C ASN A 596 26.26 24.48 -8.43
N ILE A 597 25.25 23.63 -8.27
CA ILE A 597 25.32 22.41 -7.46
C ILE A 597 25.57 21.21 -8.37
N ARG A 598 26.48 20.32 -7.98
CA ARG A 598 26.80 19.12 -8.74
C ARG A 598 25.70 18.08 -8.60
N ILE A 599 25.35 17.43 -9.70
CA ILE A 599 24.40 16.32 -9.71
C ILE A 599 25.17 15.00 -9.75
N ARG A 600 24.96 14.13 -8.74
CA ARG A 600 25.40 12.72 -8.80
C ARG A 600 24.18 11.85 -9.02
N ILE A 601 24.13 11.15 -10.15
CA ILE A 601 23.03 10.21 -10.42
C ILE A 601 23.34 8.86 -9.75
N ARG A 602 22.35 8.30 -9.06
CA ARG A 602 22.42 6.97 -8.41
C ARG A 602 21.40 6.03 -9.04
N LEU A 603 21.78 4.80 -9.37
CA LEU A 603 20.87 3.85 -10.02
C LEU A 603 19.95 3.19 -8.99
N GLY A 604 18.64 3.35 -9.19
CA GLY A 604 17.57 2.66 -8.46
C GLY A 604 16.89 1.61 -9.33
N GLY A 605 16.66 0.43 -8.77
CA GLY A 605 16.00 -0.69 -9.44
C GLY A 605 16.03 -1.94 -8.58
N ASP A 606 15.28 -2.97 -8.98
CA ASP A 606 15.56 -4.32 -8.50
C ASP A 606 16.88 -4.85 -9.10
N LEU A 607 17.42 -5.93 -8.53
CA LEU A 607 18.69 -6.50 -8.97
C LEU A 607 18.66 -7.01 -10.43
N MET A 608 17.49 -7.42 -10.95
CA MET A 608 17.33 -7.86 -12.35
C MET A 608 17.41 -6.65 -13.30
N ASN A 609 16.83 -5.52 -12.91
CA ASN A 609 17.03 -4.26 -13.63
C ASN A 609 18.53 -3.88 -13.67
N ALA A 610 19.24 -3.97 -12.54
CA ALA A 610 20.70 -3.74 -12.50
C ALA A 610 21.46 -4.68 -13.45
N VAL A 611 21.09 -5.97 -13.52
CA VAL A 611 21.65 -6.94 -14.49
C VAL A 611 21.44 -6.48 -15.94
N TYR A 612 20.27 -5.93 -16.29
CA TYR A 612 20.02 -5.40 -17.63
C TYR A 612 20.80 -4.10 -17.90
N VAL A 613 20.87 -3.21 -16.92
CA VAL A 613 21.59 -1.93 -17.03
C VAL A 613 23.08 -2.14 -17.23
N PHE A 614 23.71 -3.03 -16.45
CA PHE A 614 25.13 -3.33 -16.58
C PHE A 614 25.47 -4.41 -17.62
N GLY A 615 24.50 -4.87 -18.44
CA GLY A 615 24.75 -5.83 -19.53
C GLY A 615 25.27 -7.21 -19.06
N LEU A 616 24.84 -7.68 -17.89
CA LEU A 616 25.32 -8.92 -17.28
C LEU A 616 24.56 -10.18 -17.74
N ALA A 617 25.18 -11.36 -17.56
CA ALA A 617 24.60 -12.66 -17.89
C ALA A 617 23.47 -13.13 -16.95
N GLY A 618 23.28 -12.45 -15.81
CA GLY A 618 22.18 -12.70 -14.85
C GLY A 618 22.44 -13.82 -13.83
N PHE A 619 21.44 -14.07 -12.98
CA PHE A 619 21.60 -14.85 -11.73
C PHE A 619 21.83 -16.36 -11.90
N SER A 620 21.59 -16.90 -13.10
CA SER A 620 21.91 -18.29 -13.45
C SER A 620 23.33 -18.47 -13.97
N SER A 621 24.10 -17.38 -14.12
CA SER A 621 25.49 -17.43 -14.55
C SER A 621 26.42 -17.95 -13.45
N ASN A 622 27.67 -18.25 -13.84
CA ASN A 622 28.74 -18.61 -12.92
C ASN A 622 29.21 -17.45 -12.03
N TYR A 623 28.88 -16.20 -12.37
CA TYR A 623 29.31 -15.00 -11.65
C TYR A 623 28.11 -14.06 -11.39
N PRO A 624 27.13 -14.49 -10.57
CA PRO A 624 25.81 -13.86 -10.50
C PRO A 624 25.74 -12.65 -9.56
N CYS A 625 26.85 -12.26 -8.92
CA CYS A 625 26.95 -10.99 -8.20
C CYS A 625 27.12 -9.84 -9.21
N ILE A 626 26.42 -8.72 -8.96
CA ILE A 626 26.55 -7.51 -9.76
C ILE A 626 27.72 -6.62 -9.31
N PHE A 627 28.26 -6.82 -8.11
CA PHE A 627 29.29 -5.96 -7.52
C PHE A 627 30.69 -6.53 -7.64
N CYS A 628 30.82 -7.86 -7.69
CA CYS A 628 32.11 -8.55 -7.74
C CYS A 628 32.10 -9.75 -8.71
N THR A 629 33.28 -10.22 -9.07
CA THR A 629 33.50 -11.42 -9.91
C THR A 629 33.64 -12.70 -9.08
N GLN A 630 32.92 -12.83 -7.96
CA GLN A 630 32.90 -14.06 -7.16
C GLN A 630 32.09 -15.17 -7.84
N HIS A 631 32.66 -16.38 -7.89
CA HIS A 631 32.01 -17.54 -8.49
C HIS A 631 30.80 -18.01 -7.67
N LYS A 632 29.75 -18.50 -8.33
CA LYS A 632 28.45 -18.91 -7.73
C LYS A 632 28.62 -19.89 -6.56
N ASP A 633 29.59 -20.80 -6.64
CA ASP A 633 29.84 -21.82 -5.62
C ASP A 633 30.53 -21.23 -4.38
N ASP A 634 31.28 -20.13 -4.56
CA ASP A 634 32.08 -19.43 -3.56
C ASP A 634 31.42 -18.13 -3.06
N LEU A 635 30.18 -17.84 -3.47
CA LEU A 635 29.33 -16.74 -2.94
C LEU A 635 29.16 -16.78 -1.42
N HIS A 636 29.31 -17.97 -0.84
CA HIS A 636 29.18 -18.23 0.58
C HIS A 636 30.36 -17.73 1.42
N VAL A 637 31.46 -17.33 0.77
CA VAL A 637 32.69 -16.88 1.42
C VAL A 637 32.51 -15.45 1.93
N THR A 638 33.09 -15.23 3.09
CA THR A 638 33.17 -13.97 3.83
C THR A 638 34.55 -13.84 4.46
N GLU A 639 34.85 -12.72 5.12
CA GLU A 639 36.09 -12.51 5.87
C GLU A 639 36.36 -13.64 6.89
N ASP A 640 35.33 -14.03 7.65
CA ASP A 640 35.37 -15.15 8.62
C ASP A 640 35.54 -16.55 7.98
N THR A 641 35.41 -16.69 6.67
CA THR A 641 35.34 -17.99 5.97
C THR A 641 36.22 -18.07 4.71
N ALA A 642 37.18 -17.16 4.59
CA ALA A 642 38.20 -17.17 3.54
C ALA A 642 39.04 -18.46 3.58
N TYR A 643 39.45 -18.97 2.41
CA TYR A 643 40.24 -20.20 2.31
C TYR A 643 41.10 -20.27 1.05
N ASP A 644 42.17 -21.06 1.09
CA ASP A 644 43.04 -21.30 -0.08
C ASP A 644 42.55 -22.49 -0.91
N LYS A 645 42.41 -22.28 -2.22
CA LYS A 645 41.86 -23.25 -3.17
C LYS A 645 42.95 -23.68 -4.16
N THR A 646 43.38 -24.93 -4.06
CA THR A 646 44.34 -25.50 -5.02
C THR A 646 43.63 -25.83 -6.33
N ILE A 647 43.94 -25.08 -7.39
CA ILE A 647 43.45 -25.31 -8.75
C ILE A 647 44.54 -26.05 -9.53
N THR A 648 44.17 -27.02 -10.38
CA THR A 648 45.13 -27.72 -11.25
C THR A 648 44.61 -27.74 -12.67
N GLU A 649 45.33 -27.08 -13.57
CA GLU A 649 44.96 -26.86 -14.96
C GLU A 649 45.86 -27.66 -15.91
N GLY A 650 45.38 -27.89 -17.13
CA GLY A 650 46.09 -28.67 -18.15
C GLY A 650 45.87 -30.19 -18.08
N LYS A 651 46.59 -30.92 -18.93
CA LYS A 651 46.43 -32.38 -19.13
C LYS A 651 47.79 -33.08 -19.25
N GLY A 652 47.84 -34.34 -18.82
CA GLY A 652 49.05 -35.16 -18.90
C GLY A 652 50.19 -34.61 -18.03
N LYS A 653 51.39 -34.49 -18.62
CA LYS A 653 52.58 -33.92 -17.95
C LYS A 653 52.51 -32.40 -17.79
N ASN A 654 51.68 -31.72 -18.57
CA ASN A 654 51.53 -30.26 -18.54
C ASN A 654 50.42 -29.87 -17.54
N LYS A 655 50.51 -30.38 -16.31
CA LYS A 655 49.62 -29.99 -15.21
C LYS A 655 50.28 -28.89 -14.39
N THR A 656 49.68 -27.70 -14.39
CA THR A 656 50.11 -26.59 -13.53
C THR A 656 49.18 -26.52 -12.33
N THR A 657 49.75 -26.57 -11.13
CA THR A 657 49.00 -26.46 -9.88
C THR A 657 49.24 -25.09 -9.26
N THR A 658 48.16 -24.32 -9.09
CA THR A 658 48.18 -22.95 -8.58
C THR A 658 47.28 -22.86 -7.36
N THR A 659 47.81 -22.41 -6.22
CA THR A 659 47.00 -22.09 -5.05
C THR A 659 46.42 -20.69 -5.22
N VAL A 660 45.09 -20.57 -5.20
CA VAL A 660 44.36 -19.31 -5.34
C VAL A 660 43.63 -19.02 -4.04
N HIS A 661 43.91 -17.87 -3.42
CA HIS A 661 43.17 -17.42 -2.25
C HIS A 661 41.72 -17.06 -2.64
N ILE A 662 40.76 -17.59 -1.89
CA ILE A 662 39.34 -17.24 -1.99
C ILE A 662 38.97 -16.47 -0.73
N GLY A 663 39.20 -15.16 -0.78
CA GLY A 663 38.88 -14.22 0.29
C GLY A 663 37.50 -13.57 0.15
N PRO A 664 37.16 -12.62 1.05
CA PRO A 664 36.02 -11.72 0.88
C PRO A 664 36.20 -10.85 -0.37
N THR A 665 35.07 -10.39 -0.93
CA THR A 665 35.04 -9.52 -2.11
C THR A 665 34.43 -8.17 -1.80
N SER A 666 34.90 -7.12 -2.47
CA SER A 666 34.40 -5.74 -2.33
C SER A 666 33.47 -5.33 -3.48
N TYR A 667 32.65 -4.29 -3.28
CA TYR A 667 31.92 -3.61 -4.36
C TYR A 667 32.72 -2.49 -5.04
N HIS A 668 33.81 -2.01 -4.42
CA HIS A 668 34.58 -0.86 -4.91
C HIS A 668 36.08 -1.16 -5.08
N ASP A 669 36.66 -2.05 -4.27
CA ASP A 669 38.07 -2.45 -4.38
C ASP A 669 38.27 -3.55 -5.43
N THR A 670 38.84 -3.18 -6.58
CA THR A 670 39.10 -4.09 -7.70
C THR A 670 40.17 -5.15 -7.38
N SER A 671 41.08 -4.91 -6.42
CA SER A 671 41.99 -5.95 -5.93
C SER A 671 41.24 -7.06 -5.17
N LYS A 672 40.09 -6.71 -4.57
CA LYS A 672 39.13 -7.64 -3.94
C LYS A 672 37.99 -8.02 -4.90
N ARG A 673 38.29 -8.15 -6.20
CA ARG A 673 37.38 -8.63 -7.25
C ARG A 673 36.14 -7.76 -7.51
N ALA A 674 36.12 -6.49 -7.12
CA ALA A 674 35.05 -5.58 -7.52
C ALA A 674 34.96 -5.44 -9.05
N ARG A 675 33.74 -5.40 -9.60
CA ARG A 675 33.51 -5.17 -11.03
C ARG A 675 33.85 -3.74 -11.43
N SER A 676 34.23 -3.53 -12.68
CA SER A 676 34.43 -2.21 -13.27
C SER A 676 34.08 -2.19 -14.75
N LEU A 677 33.67 -1.02 -15.26
CA LEU A 677 33.40 -0.83 -16.70
C LEU A 677 34.66 -1.09 -17.57
N ALA A 678 35.85 -0.84 -17.02
CA ALA A 678 37.13 -1.11 -17.68
C ALA A 678 37.38 -2.62 -17.86
N GLU A 679 37.17 -3.43 -16.81
CA GLU A 679 37.26 -4.89 -16.91
C GLU A 679 36.22 -5.43 -17.91
N GLN A 680 34.97 -4.96 -17.83
CA GLN A 680 33.90 -5.34 -18.74
C GLN A 680 34.27 -5.09 -20.21
N THR A 681 34.77 -3.90 -20.53
CA THR A 681 35.21 -3.54 -21.89
C THR A 681 36.32 -4.46 -22.39
N LEU A 682 37.32 -4.74 -21.54
CA LEU A 682 38.44 -5.63 -21.86
C LEU A 682 38.01 -7.10 -22.06
N CYS A 683 37.04 -7.59 -21.28
CA CYS A 683 36.46 -8.93 -21.45
C CYS A 683 35.65 -9.05 -22.75
N LEU A 684 34.80 -8.07 -23.05
CA LEU A 684 33.98 -8.05 -24.27
C LEU A 684 34.84 -7.99 -25.53
N ALA A 685 35.88 -7.14 -25.54
CA ALA A 685 36.81 -7.02 -26.68
C ALA A 685 37.59 -8.33 -26.97
N LYS A 686 37.88 -9.13 -25.93
CA LYS A 686 38.57 -10.42 -26.06
C LYS A 686 37.66 -11.58 -26.49
N GLN A 687 36.35 -11.39 -26.52
CA GLN A 687 35.30 -12.41 -26.76
C GLN A 687 35.27 -13.59 -25.77
N ASN A 688 36.33 -13.86 -25.00
CA ASN A 688 36.32 -14.86 -23.93
C ASN A 688 35.68 -14.30 -22.65
N ASN A 689 34.35 -14.34 -22.58
CA ASN A 689 33.57 -13.91 -21.42
C ASN A 689 33.39 -15.04 -20.39
N GLU A 690 34.38 -15.22 -19.53
CA GLU A 690 34.24 -16.11 -18.37
C GLU A 690 33.51 -15.41 -17.21
N LEU A 691 33.73 -14.11 -16.98
CA LEU A 691 33.30 -13.36 -15.78
C LEU A 691 31.84 -12.86 -15.79
N GLY A 692 31.05 -13.23 -16.80
CA GLY A 692 29.59 -12.96 -16.86
C GLY A 692 29.18 -11.62 -17.51
N TYR A 693 30.09 -10.92 -18.18
CA TYR A 693 29.82 -9.70 -18.95
C TYR A 693 29.20 -10.02 -20.32
N LYS A 694 27.87 -9.95 -20.44
CA LYS A 694 27.16 -10.42 -21.65
C LYS A 694 27.24 -9.44 -22.81
N CYS A 695 27.14 -8.14 -22.55
CA CYS A 695 27.24 -7.07 -23.54
C CYS A 695 27.62 -5.74 -22.87
N GLU A 696 27.77 -4.68 -23.66
CA GLU A 696 27.96 -3.33 -23.14
C GLU A 696 26.76 -2.87 -22.29
N PRO A 697 26.98 -2.04 -21.24
CA PRO A 697 25.90 -1.46 -20.43
C PRO A 697 24.87 -0.67 -21.24
N LEU A 698 23.62 -0.67 -20.80
CA LEU A 698 22.49 0.01 -21.45
C LEU A 698 22.76 1.50 -21.69
N PHE A 699 23.32 2.17 -20.68
CA PHE A 699 23.63 3.61 -20.70
C PHE A 699 25.13 3.90 -20.92
N GLY A 700 25.91 2.88 -21.31
CA GLY A 700 27.37 2.99 -21.45
C GLY A 700 28.07 3.35 -20.14
N ASP A 701 28.79 4.46 -20.17
CA ASP A 701 29.61 5.05 -19.11
C ASP A 701 28.86 5.89 -18.06
N LEU A 702 27.54 6.06 -18.20
CA LEU A 702 26.73 6.92 -17.33
C LEU A 702 26.67 6.45 -15.86
N PHE A 703 26.81 5.15 -15.62
CA PHE A 703 26.73 4.54 -14.29
C PHE A 703 27.89 3.55 -14.12
N ASP A 704 28.71 3.72 -13.08
CA ASP A 704 29.59 2.64 -12.63
C ASP A 704 28.86 1.72 -11.64
N TYR A 705 29.43 0.55 -11.38
CA TYR A 705 28.89 -0.44 -10.43
C TYR A 705 28.69 0.13 -9.01
N GLN A 706 29.45 1.16 -8.65
CA GLN A 706 29.38 1.85 -7.36
C GLN A 706 28.22 2.85 -7.24
N ASP A 707 27.57 3.22 -8.34
CA ASP A 707 26.41 4.14 -8.32
C ASP A 707 25.07 3.42 -8.16
N TYR A 708 25.04 2.09 -8.28
CA TYR A 708 23.89 1.26 -7.87
C TYR A 708 24.00 0.87 -6.39
N CYS A 709 22.94 1.14 -5.62
CA CYS A 709 22.79 0.66 -4.26
C CYS A 709 21.68 -0.40 -4.20
N VAL A 710 21.84 -1.42 -3.35
CA VAL A 710 20.91 -2.55 -3.27
C VAL A 710 19.53 -2.13 -2.76
N ASP A 711 18.46 -2.48 -3.50
CA ASP A 711 17.09 -2.30 -3.01
C ASP A 711 16.81 -3.19 -1.79
N THR A 712 16.54 -2.52 -0.67
CA THR A 712 16.24 -3.16 0.62
C THR A 712 14.88 -3.86 0.65
N LEU A 713 13.92 -3.44 -0.19
CA LEU A 713 12.63 -4.12 -0.34
C LEU A 713 12.82 -5.49 -1.02
N HIS A 714 13.44 -5.53 -2.20
CA HIS A 714 13.67 -6.78 -2.90
C HIS A 714 14.66 -7.69 -2.17
N MET A 715 15.68 -7.15 -1.50
CA MET A 715 16.54 -7.93 -0.62
C MET A 715 15.71 -8.67 0.45
N LYS A 716 14.81 -7.95 1.15
CA LYS A 716 13.89 -8.57 2.12
C LYS A 716 13.03 -9.67 1.49
N LEU A 717 12.34 -9.34 0.40
CA LEU A 717 11.40 -10.24 -0.28
C LEU A 717 12.08 -11.55 -0.70
N ARG A 718 13.24 -11.46 -1.37
CA ARG A 718 13.91 -12.62 -1.99
C ARG A 718 14.63 -13.48 -0.97
N VAL A 719 15.17 -12.91 0.12
CA VAL A 719 15.81 -13.71 1.18
C VAL A 719 14.76 -14.45 2.02
N PHE A 720 13.62 -13.83 2.37
CA PHE A 720 12.53 -14.57 3.02
C PHE A 720 11.91 -15.65 2.12
N ASP A 721 11.79 -15.41 0.81
CA ASP A 721 11.35 -16.45 -0.15
C ASP A 721 12.31 -17.67 -0.15
N VAL A 722 13.63 -17.44 -0.06
CA VAL A 722 14.63 -18.51 0.01
C VAL A 722 14.55 -19.27 1.34
N ILE A 723 14.55 -18.55 2.47
CA ILE A 723 14.45 -19.17 3.80
C ILE A 723 13.16 -19.99 3.92
N LEU A 724 12.02 -19.47 3.43
CA LEU A 724 10.78 -20.22 3.39
C LEU A 724 10.90 -21.47 2.51
N LYS A 725 11.44 -21.34 1.29
CA LYS A 725 11.60 -22.47 0.36
C LYS A 725 12.45 -23.60 0.96
N ASP A 726 13.54 -23.26 1.64
CA ASP A 726 14.42 -24.27 2.23
C ASP A 726 13.84 -24.87 3.53
N ILE A 727 13.07 -24.11 4.31
CA ILE A 727 12.21 -24.64 5.39
C ILE A 727 11.19 -25.65 4.84
N LEU A 728 10.47 -25.32 3.75
CA LEU A 728 9.50 -26.23 3.14
C LEU A 728 10.16 -27.47 2.54
N SER A 729 11.33 -27.31 1.90
CA SER A 729 12.14 -28.41 1.36
C SER A 729 12.56 -29.37 2.47
N TYR A 730 13.05 -28.86 3.61
CA TYR A 730 13.39 -29.69 4.76
C TYR A 730 12.14 -30.31 5.39
N ALA A 731 11.07 -29.55 5.58
CA ALA A 731 9.81 -30.05 6.15
C ALA A 731 9.16 -31.18 5.32
N SER A 732 9.42 -31.23 4.01
CA SER A 732 9.00 -32.31 3.10
C SER A 732 9.79 -33.62 3.29
N ARG A 733 10.97 -33.58 3.93
CA ARG A 733 11.77 -34.78 4.24
C ARG A 733 11.16 -35.49 5.46
N THR A 734 10.37 -36.53 5.23
CA THR A 734 9.68 -37.26 6.32
C THR A 734 10.40 -38.55 6.76
N GLY A 735 11.39 -39.02 5.99
CA GLY A 735 12.02 -40.34 6.18
C GLY A 735 11.10 -41.53 5.88
N LYS A 736 9.88 -41.28 5.40
CA LYS A 736 8.85 -42.28 5.05
C LYS A 736 8.44 -42.14 3.58
N TYR A 737 7.69 -43.12 3.08
CA TYR A 737 7.21 -43.17 1.69
C TYR A 737 5.70 -43.42 1.61
N GLY A 738 5.13 -43.37 0.40
CA GLY A 738 3.75 -43.75 0.13
C GLY A 738 2.69 -42.94 0.90
N ALA A 739 1.72 -43.64 1.48
CA ALA A 739 0.59 -43.03 2.20
C ALA A 739 1.01 -42.38 3.53
N GLU A 740 1.98 -42.96 4.25
CA GLU A 740 2.47 -42.40 5.52
C GLU A 740 3.17 -41.05 5.31
N HIS A 741 4.02 -40.97 4.28
CA HIS A 741 4.65 -39.73 3.82
C HIS A 741 3.61 -38.64 3.50
N LEU A 742 2.56 -38.99 2.76
CA LEU A 742 1.46 -38.08 2.45
C LEU A 742 0.77 -37.56 3.73
N ALA A 743 0.40 -38.44 4.65
CA ALA A 743 -0.29 -38.06 5.89
C ALA A 743 0.56 -37.10 6.77
N ILE A 744 1.88 -37.30 6.82
CA ILE A 744 2.81 -36.40 7.51
C ILE A 744 2.86 -35.03 6.80
N ILE A 745 2.95 -35.00 5.47
CA ILE A 745 2.95 -33.77 4.67
C ILE A 745 1.64 -33.00 4.81
N GLU A 746 0.49 -33.67 4.72
CA GLU A 746 -0.84 -33.06 4.89
C GLU A 746 -1.04 -32.50 6.30
N LYS A 747 -0.52 -33.17 7.34
CA LYS A 747 -0.48 -32.64 8.71
C LYS A 747 0.32 -31.33 8.78
N LYS A 748 1.53 -31.29 8.20
CA LYS A 748 2.37 -30.07 8.18
C LYS A 748 1.72 -28.94 7.36
N ILE A 749 1.11 -29.24 6.22
CA ILE A 749 0.33 -28.28 5.42
C ILE A 749 -0.85 -27.73 6.20
N LYS A 750 -1.57 -28.56 6.97
CA LYS A 750 -2.68 -28.13 7.83
C LYS A 750 -2.22 -27.19 8.94
N ILE A 751 -1.04 -27.39 9.51
CA ILE A 751 -0.42 -26.50 10.50
C ILE A 751 -0.03 -25.17 9.84
N LEU A 752 0.71 -25.21 8.72
CA LEU A 752 1.13 -24.04 7.96
C LEU A 752 -0.06 -23.18 7.48
N ASN A 753 -1.13 -23.80 6.99
CA ASN A 753 -2.35 -23.10 6.58
C ASN A 753 -3.11 -22.49 7.76
N GLN A 754 -3.18 -23.16 8.92
CA GLN A 754 -3.76 -22.55 10.12
C GLN A 754 -2.93 -21.36 10.64
N HIS A 755 -1.60 -21.42 10.53
CA HIS A 755 -0.74 -20.29 10.86
C HIS A 755 -0.95 -19.13 9.88
N CYS A 756 -0.98 -19.41 8.58
CA CYS A 756 -1.22 -18.42 7.51
C CYS A 756 -2.61 -17.76 7.63
N GLU A 757 -3.65 -18.53 7.95
CA GLU A 757 -5.00 -17.98 8.20
C GLU A 757 -5.01 -17.06 9.43
N ARG A 758 -4.38 -17.46 10.55
CA ARG A 758 -4.35 -16.68 11.80
C ARG A 758 -3.49 -15.40 11.73
N THR A 759 -2.45 -15.38 10.90
CA THR A 759 -1.47 -14.28 10.87
C THR A 759 -1.52 -13.43 9.61
N VAL A 760 -1.97 -13.99 8.49
CA VAL A 760 -1.98 -13.36 7.16
C VAL A 760 -3.39 -13.31 6.56
N GLY A 761 -4.40 -13.89 7.22
CA GLY A 761 -5.77 -14.06 6.70
C GLY A 761 -5.90 -15.11 5.58
N LYS A 762 -4.80 -15.68 5.09
CA LYS A 762 -4.79 -16.49 3.86
C LYS A 762 -5.02 -17.98 4.11
N ARG A 763 -6.23 -18.42 3.76
CA ARG A 763 -6.60 -19.84 3.69
C ARG A 763 -5.92 -20.55 2.51
N PHE A 764 -5.61 -21.84 2.68
CA PHE A 764 -5.11 -22.75 1.64
C PHE A 764 -3.89 -22.25 0.83
N PHE A 765 -3.02 -21.46 1.47
CA PHE A 765 -1.81 -20.93 0.83
C PHE A 765 -0.73 -22.01 0.60
N PHE A 766 -0.72 -23.09 1.38
CA PHE A 766 0.17 -24.23 1.22
C PHE A 766 -0.58 -25.47 0.71
N GLN A 767 0.06 -26.22 -0.18
CA GLN A 767 -0.50 -27.40 -0.83
C GLN A 767 0.55 -28.50 -1.05
N VAL A 768 0.08 -29.69 -1.42
CA VAL A 768 0.95 -30.77 -1.91
C VAL A 768 1.25 -30.53 -3.38
N GLU A 769 2.53 -30.50 -3.75
CA GLU A 769 2.99 -30.51 -5.14
C GLU A 769 3.67 -31.85 -5.48
N LEU A 770 3.78 -32.17 -6.77
CA LEU A 770 4.43 -33.38 -7.29
C LEU A 770 5.72 -32.98 -8.00
N ASP A 771 6.85 -33.34 -7.40
CA ASP A 771 8.19 -32.97 -7.85
C ASP A 771 9.02 -34.26 -8.05
N ASP A 772 9.37 -34.56 -9.30
CA ASP A 772 10.01 -35.83 -9.72
C ASP A 772 9.42 -37.10 -9.06
N LYS A 773 8.09 -37.20 -9.08
CA LYS A 773 7.23 -38.26 -8.47
C LYS A 773 7.19 -38.26 -6.93
N ASN A 774 8.04 -37.49 -6.26
CA ASN A 774 7.93 -37.25 -4.83
C ASN A 774 6.80 -36.25 -4.55
N LYS A 775 6.31 -36.23 -3.31
CA LYS A 775 5.34 -35.23 -2.85
C LYS A 775 6.05 -34.22 -1.97
N THR A 776 5.80 -32.94 -2.21
CA THR A 776 6.48 -31.83 -1.54
C THR A 776 5.49 -30.80 -1.02
N ILE A 777 5.90 -30.01 -0.03
CA ILE A 777 5.12 -28.87 0.46
C ILE A 777 5.48 -27.64 -0.39
N ALA A 778 4.49 -27.11 -1.09
CA ALA A 778 4.63 -25.91 -1.92
C ALA A 778 3.71 -24.78 -1.45
N SER A 779 4.04 -23.54 -1.81
CA SER A 779 3.20 -22.36 -1.60
C SER A 779 2.51 -21.96 -2.90
N HIS A 780 1.20 -21.73 -2.85
CA HIS A 780 0.37 -21.31 -3.98
C HIS A 780 0.52 -19.80 -4.24
N GLY A 781 1.76 -19.37 -4.53
CA GLY A 781 2.14 -17.98 -4.80
C GLY A 781 3.18 -17.45 -3.81
N LYS A 782 3.23 -16.13 -3.65
CA LYS A 782 4.17 -15.42 -2.76
C LYS A 782 3.43 -14.55 -1.74
N LEU A 783 4.11 -14.28 -0.64
CA LEU A 783 3.71 -13.25 0.32
C LEU A 783 4.34 -11.91 -0.07
N SER A 784 3.59 -10.81 0.03
CA SER A 784 4.14 -9.45 -0.14
C SER A 784 4.89 -9.02 1.13
N GLY A 785 5.65 -7.92 1.06
CA GLY A 785 6.60 -7.55 2.10
C GLY A 785 6.01 -7.42 3.51
N HIS A 786 4.80 -6.87 3.65
CA HIS A 786 4.10 -6.80 4.94
C HIS A 786 3.61 -8.18 5.42
N LEU A 787 3.10 -8.99 4.48
CA LEU A 787 2.59 -10.34 4.78
C LEU A 787 3.71 -11.32 5.17
N GLN A 788 4.94 -11.12 4.69
CA GLN A 788 6.12 -11.85 5.17
C GLN A 788 6.44 -11.50 6.64
N ASP A 789 6.34 -10.23 7.03
CA ASP A 789 6.60 -9.79 8.42
C ASP A 789 5.59 -10.42 9.40
N LEU A 790 4.30 -10.42 9.01
CA LEU A 790 3.22 -11.07 9.76
C LEU A 790 3.34 -12.60 9.79
N PHE A 791 3.80 -13.23 8.70
CA PHE A 791 3.93 -14.68 8.63
C PHE A 791 5.08 -15.21 9.51
N PHE A 792 6.23 -14.53 9.51
CA PHE A 792 7.41 -14.92 10.30
C PHE A 792 7.41 -14.39 11.74
N VAL A 793 6.26 -14.11 12.34
CA VAL A 793 6.13 -13.75 13.78
C VAL A 793 6.71 -14.81 14.71
N ASN A 794 6.98 -14.44 15.97
CA ASN A 794 7.61 -15.31 16.98
C ASN A 794 6.86 -16.62 17.24
N SER A 795 5.56 -16.67 16.91
CA SER A 795 4.70 -17.86 16.98
C SER A 795 4.68 -18.73 15.71
N PHE A 796 5.55 -18.50 14.73
CA PHE A 796 5.71 -19.40 13.58
C PHE A 796 6.05 -20.82 14.08
N PRO A 797 5.36 -21.88 13.58
CA PRO A 797 5.32 -23.18 14.23
C PRO A 797 6.51 -24.09 13.85
N TYR A 798 7.75 -23.58 13.95
CA TYR A 798 8.99 -24.30 13.56
C TYR A 798 9.01 -25.74 14.08
N ASP A 799 8.75 -25.92 15.37
CA ASP A 799 8.86 -27.18 16.11
C ASP A 799 7.72 -28.18 15.79
N GLU A 800 6.67 -27.74 15.08
CA GLU A 800 5.59 -28.61 14.59
C GLU A 800 5.86 -29.13 13.16
N ILE A 801 6.76 -28.49 12.40
CA ILE A 801 7.05 -28.80 10.99
C ILE A 801 8.49 -29.25 10.72
N LEU A 802 9.44 -28.93 11.60
CA LEU A 802 10.86 -29.31 11.55
C LEU A 802 11.24 -30.12 12.80
N SER A 803 12.38 -30.81 12.74
CA SER A 803 12.93 -31.60 13.85
C SER A 803 13.88 -30.76 14.70
N GLY A 804 13.65 -30.69 16.02
CA GLY A 804 14.62 -30.29 17.06
C GLY A 804 15.61 -29.19 16.66
N ASP A 805 16.88 -29.56 16.49
CA ASP A 805 17.97 -28.63 16.17
C ASP A 805 17.76 -27.85 14.87
N ILE A 806 17.09 -28.43 13.86
CA ILE A 806 16.76 -27.74 12.61
C ILE A 806 15.62 -26.73 12.83
N ALA A 807 14.68 -26.99 13.73
CA ALA A 807 13.66 -26.00 14.13
C ALA A 807 14.32 -24.81 14.85
N LYS A 808 15.28 -25.09 15.76
CA LYS A 808 16.10 -24.08 16.45
C LYS A 808 16.94 -23.26 15.46
N SER A 809 17.63 -23.90 14.52
CA SER A 809 18.48 -23.24 13.53
C SER A 809 17.69 -22.41 12.53
N ALA A 810 16.55 -22.91 12.02
CA ALA A 810 15.66 -22.14 11.15
C ALA A 810 15.15 -20.86 11.85
N ARG A 811 14.82 -20.97 13.14
CA ARG A 811 14.41 -19.84 13.99
C ARG A 811 15.56 -18.83 14.19
N ALA A 812 16.79 -19.31 14.40
CA ALA A 812 17.98 -18.46 14.51
C ALA A 812 18.25 -17.66 13.21
N VAL A 813 18.24 -18.32 12.05
CA VAL A 813 18.41 -17.70 10.73
C VAL A 813 17.36 -16.60 10.47
N VAL A 814 16.08 -16.88 10.75
CA VAL A 814 15.00 -15.87 10.57
C VAL A 814 15.18 -14.69 11.53
N ASN A 815 15.57 -14.94 12.77
CA ASN A 815 15.80 -13.87 13.75
C ASN A 815 17.02 -13.01 13.35
N LYS A 816 18.14 -13.62 12.96
CA LYS A 816 19.33 -12.89 12.52
C LYS A 816 19.10 -12.07 11.25
N PHE A 817 18.29 -12.56 10.32
CA PHE A 817 17.90 -11.75 9.17
C PHE A 817 17.00 -10.57 9.58
N LYS A 818 16.11 -10.74 10.56
CA LYS A 818 15.32 -9.63 11.12
C LYS A 818 16.18 -8.59 11.83
N GLU A 819 17.22 -9.01 12.56
CA GLU A 819 18.21 -8.10 13.17
C GLU A 819 18.90 -7.25 12.09
N VAL A 820 19.37 -7.86 10.99
CA VAL A 820 19.91 -7.12 9.83
C VAL A 820 18.89 -6.16 9.23
N LEU A 821 17.61 -6.55 9.10
CA LEU A 821 16.56 -5.69 8.53
C LEU A 821 16.14 -4.52 9.42
N VAL A 822 16.26 -4.65 10.75
CA VAL A 822 16.13 -3.52 11.68
C VAL A 822 17.35 -2.61 11.53
N GLU A 823 18.55 -3.21 11.52
CA GLU A 823 19.83 -2.55 11.32
C GLU A 823 20.12 -2.17 9.85
N VAL A 824 19.06 -2.02 9.04
CA VAL A 824 19.08 -1.36 7.72
C VAL A 824 18.21 -0.08 7.73
N LYS A 825 17.33 0.12 8.72
CA LYS A 825 16.38 1.27 8.79
C LYS A 825 16.83 2.47 9.62
N HIS A 826 17.77 2.29 10.54
CA HIS A 826 18.42 3.37 11.30
C HIS A 826 19.46 4.14 10.44
N THR A 827 19.86 5.32 10.90
CA THR A 827 20.83 6.17 10.18
C THR A 827 22.30 5.79 10.44
N SER A 828 23.19 6.06 9.48
CA SER A 828 24.59 5.60 9.48
C SER A 828 25.41 6.04 10.69
N VAL A 829 25.20 7.29 11.13
CA VAL A 829 25.86 7.90 12.30
C VAL A 829 25.72 7.05 13.57
N LYS A 830 24.70 6.19 13.67
CA LYS A 830 24.41 5.38 14.86
C LYS A 830 25.04 3.97 14.85
N ARG A 831 25.65 3.51 13.76
CA ARG A 831 25.86 2.07 13.50
C ARG A 831 27.16 1.40 13.95
N LYS A 832 28.28 2.13 14.13
CA LYS A 832 29.60 1.63 14.61
C LYS A 832 29.90 0.13 14.33
N GLY A 833 29.91 -0.28 13.06
CA GLY A 833 30.25 -1.66 12.64
C GLY A 833 29.23 -2.77 12.97
N VAL A 834 28.11 -2.46 13.64
CA VAL A 834 27.09 -3.46 14.04
C VAL A 834 26.50 -4.18 12.83
N LEU A 835 26.21 -3.47 11.73
CA LEU A 835 25.67 -4.06 10.50
C LEU A 835 26.66 -5.06 9.85
N LYS A 836 27.96 -4.79 9.88
CA LYS A 836 28.99 -5.75 9.40
C LYS A 836 28.92 -7.04 10.22
N ARG A 837 28.95 -6.92 11.55
CA ARG A 837 28.85 -8.08 12.46
C ARG A 837 27.57 -8.89 12.24
N LEU A 838 26.40 -8.24 12.22
CA LEU A 838 25.11 -8.91 12.02
C LEU A 838 25.00 -9.60 10.65
N SER A 839 25.58 -9.01 9.61
CA SER A 839 25.59 -9.60 8.26
C SER A 839 26.48 -10.84 8.16
N LEU A 840 27.65 -10.81 8.80
CA LEU A 840 28.56 -11.97 8.90
C LEU A 840 27.92 -13.09 9.74
N GLU A 841 27.37 -12.75 10.92
CA GLU A 841 26.60 -13.67 11.76
C GLU A 841 25.44 -14.33 11.00
N PHE A 842 24.66 -13.55 10.23
CA PHE A 842 23.54 -14.08 9.44
C PHE A 842 24.00 -15.10 8.38
N VAL A 843 25.07 -14.82 7.62
CA VAL A 843 25.57 -15.77 6.60
C VAL A 843 26.14 -17.03 7.27
N LYS A 844 26.84 -16.88 8.40
CA LYS A 844 27.36 -18.00 9.20
C LYS A 844 26.24 -18.91 9.70
N GLU A 845 25.22 -18.36 10.34
CA GLU A 845 24.02 -19.08 10.81
C GLU A 845 23.28 -19.73 9.64
N PHE A 846 23.10 -19.03 8.51
CA PHE A 846 22.45 -19.57 7.31
C PHE A 846 23.17 -20.84 6.81
N ARG A 847 24.51 -20.80 6.69
CA ARG A 847 25.31 -21.97 6.28
C ARG A 847 25.26 -23.11 7.31
N GLN A 848 25.29 -22.80 8.60
CA GLN A 848 25.29 -23.79 9.68
C GLN A 848 23.89 -24.40 9.94
N SER A 849 22.83 -23.82 9.38
CA SER A 849 21.44 -24.18 9.68
C SER A 849 20.97 -25.58 9.29
N GLY A 850 21.68 -26.28 8.39
CA GLY A 850 21.30 -27.60 7.87
C GLY A 850 20.09 -27.61 6.92
N LEU A 851 19.42 -26.47 6.69
CA LEU A 851 18.30 -26.35 5.74
C LEU A 851 18.78 -26.59 4.30
N ARG A 852 19.74 -25.75 3.87
CA ARG A 852 20.43 -25.80 2.57
C ARG A 852 21.73 -24.97 2.64
N THR A 853 22.71 -25.28 1.80
CA THR A 853 24.02 -24.60 1.74
C THR A 853 24.17 -23.60 0.57
N THR A 854 23.21 -23.54 -0.35
CA THR A 854 23.30 -22.71 -1.57
C THR A 854 23.03 -21.22 -1.26
N VAL A 855 24.09 -20.43 -1.13
CA VAL A 855 23.98 -18.97 -0.97
C VAL A 855 23.53 -18.31 -2.27
N THR A 856 22.56 -17.41 -2.21
CA THR A 856 22.05 -16.65 -3.36
C THR A 856 22.72 -15.27 -3.45
N PRO A 857 22.67 -14.57 -4.61
CA PRO A 857 23.28 -13.26 -4.76
C PRO A 857 22.88 -12.25 -3.68
N TYR A 858 21.61 -12.21 -3.26
CA TYR A 858 21.17 -11.33 -2.17
C TYR A 858 21.77 -11.71 -0.80
N ILE A 859 21.95 -13.00 -0.49
CA ILE A 859 22.59 -13.46 0.76
C ILE A 859 24.09 -13.13 0.75
N HIS A 860 24.75 -13.28 -0.40
CA HIS A 860 26.14 -12.87 -0.59
C HIS A 860 26.32 -11.34 -0.48
N ILE A 861 25.41 -10.55 -1.06
CA ILE A 861 25.38 -9.09 -0.94
C ILE A 861 25.25 -8.68 0.53
N ILE A 862 24.39 -9.34 1.32
CA ILE A 862 24.32 -9.10 2.78
C ILE A 862 25.70 -9.33 3.42
N GLY A 863 26.28 -10.52 3.23
CA GLY A 863 27.55 -10.89 3.88
C GLY A 863 28.75 -10.01 3.53
N ASN A 864 28.93 -9.67 2.26
CA ASN A 864 30.14 -8.99 1.79
C ASN A 864 29.97 -7.48 1.51
N HIS A 865 28.82 -7.04 0.97
CA HIS A 865 28.72 -5.70 0.37
C HIS A 865 27.78 -4.74 1.12
N LEU A 866 26.74 -5.24 1.81
CA LEU A 866 25.71 -4.43 2.47
C LEU A 866 26.30 -3.47 3.51
N HIS A 867 27.36 -3.89 4.20
CA HIS A 867 28.05 -3.05 5.17
C HIS A 867 29.01 -2.04 4.52
N GLU A 868 29.63 -2.38 3.39
CA GLU A 868 30.49 -1.45 2.63
C GLU A 868 29.68 -0.26 2.08
N PHE A 869 28.48 -0.49 1.52
CA PHE A 869 27.59 0.60 1.11
C PHE A 869 27.24 1.53 2.27
N HIS A 870 27.08 0.94 3.46
CA HIS A 870 26.53 1.65 4.59
C HIS A 870 27.49 2.67 5.23
N GLU A 871 28.79 2.50 5.03
CA GLU A 871 29.80 3.50 5.41
C GLU A 871 29.71 4.77 4.54
N LEU A 872 28.94 4.72 3.44
CA LEU A 872 28.86 5.75 2.40
C LEU A 872 27.43 6.22 2.05
N THR A 873 26.38 5.48 2.46
CA THR A 873 24.96 5.85 2.26
C THR A 873 24.03 5.36 3.38
N ASP A 874 22.89 6.05 3.56
CA ASP A 874 21.77 5.47 4.30
C ASP A 874 21.00 4.49 3.40
N LEU A 875 20.91 3.24 3.85
CA LEU A 875 20.24 2.16 3.11
C LEU A 875 18.71 2.26 3.20
N GLY A 876 18.17 3.01 4.16
CA GLY A 876 16.74 3.31 4.25
C GLY A 876 16.23 3.99 2.99
N ASP A 877 17.02 4.91 2.43
CA ASP A 877 16.64 5.74 1.27
C ASP A 877 16.65 5.00 -0.07
N TYR A 878 17.21 3.79 -0.10
CA TYR A 878 17.25 2.92 -1.28
C TYR A 878 16.11 1.88 -1.33
N ASN A 879 15.12 1.99 -0.46
CA ASN A 879 13.86 1.23 -0.53
C ASN A 879 13.09 1.56 -1.82
N MET A 880 12.67 0.56 -2.62
CA MET A 880 11.88 0.73 -3.85
C MET A 880 10.35 0.79 -3.66
N GLN A 881 9.83 0.75 -2.43
CA GLN A 881 8.37 0.63 -2.19
C GLN A 881 7.52 1.74 -2.83
N GLY A 882 8.07 2.95 -3.04
CA GLY A 882 7.38 4.00 -3.78
C GLY A 882 7.23 3.71 -5.27
N VAL A 883 8.22 3.08 -5.90
CA VAL A 883 8.22 2.72 -7.33
C VAL A 883 7.20 1.61 -7.58
N GLU A 884 7.15 0.59 -6.71
CA GLU A 884 6.13 -0.47 -6.75
C GLU A 884 4.71 0.08 -6.61
N LYS A 885 4.49 0.99 -5.65
CA LYS A 885 3.21 1.72 -5.51
C LYS A 885 2.89 2.60 -6.73
N SER A 886 3.91 3.12 -7.43
CA SER A 886 3.76 3.85 -8.68
C SER A 886 3.37 2.91 -9.85
N ASN A 887 3.92 1.69 -9.92
CA ASN A 887 3.50 0.67 -10.90
C ASN A 887 2.04 0.24 -10.72
N ASP A 888 1.58 0.12 -9.48
CA ASP A 888 0.16 -0.09 -9.16
C ASP A 888 -0.70 1.11 -9.60
N LEU A 889 -0.24 2.35 -9.38
CA LEU A 889 -0.91 3.56 -9.87
C LEU A 889 -0.96 3.61 -11.40
N LEU A 890 0.15 3.35 -12.11
CA LEU A 890 0.21 3.27 -13.57
C LEU A 890 -0.81 2.26 -14.12
N SER A 891 -0.90 1.09 -13.48
CA SER A 891 -1.87 0.05 -13.82
C SER A 891 -3.31 0.56 -13.65
N ARG A 892 -3.63 1.24 -12.55
CA ARG A 892 -4.95 1.86 -12.31
C ARG A 892 -5.27 2.95 -13.34
N LEU A 893 -4.34 3.88 -13.60
CA LEU A 893 -4.51 4.95 -14.58
C LEU A 893 -4.81 4.39 -15.99
N TYR A 894 -4.07 3.36 -16.40
CA TYR A 894 -4.29 2.68 -17.68
C TYR A 894 -5.71 2.14 -17.81
N PHE A 895 -6.12 1.24 -16.92
CA PHE A 895 -7.42 0.57 -17.04
C PHE A 895 -8.62 1.49 -16.75
N SER A 896 -8.48 2.48 -15.87
CA SER A 896 -9.55 3.43 -15.54
C SER A 896 -9.81 4.44 -16.65
N SER A 897 -8.75 5.11 -17.15
CA SER A 897 -8.92 6.46 -17.70
C SER A 897 -7.99 6.82 -18.87
N THR A 898 -7.06 5.95 -19.29
CA THR A 898 -6.16 6.26 -20.44
C THR A 898 -6.09 5.20 -21.53
N ASN A 899 -6.45 3.94 -21.28
CA ASN A 899 -6.50 2.88 -22.31
C ASN A 899 -7.38 3.25 -23.54
N PRO A 900 -8.50 4.02 -23.43
CA PRO A 900 -9.24 4.49 -24.60
C PRO A 900 -8.60 5.67 -25.34
N ALA A 901 -7.56 6.31 -24.79
CA ALA A 901 -6.93 7.49 -25.38
C ALA A 901 -6.04 7.11 -26.57
N ARG A 902 -5.92 8.02 -27.54
CA ARG A 902 -5.09 7.81 -28.75
C ARG A 902 -3.60 7.54 -28.42
N ASN A 903 -3.08 8.19 -27.36
CA ASN A 903 -1.71 8.02 -26.87
C ASN A 903 -1.74 7.74 -25.35
N PRO A 904 -1.98 6.50 -24.89
CA PRO A 904 -2.19 6.20 -23.46
C PRO A 904 -1.03 6.63 -22.56
N LEU A 905 0.21 6.42 -22.99
CA LEU A 905 1.42 6.78 -22.22
C LEU A 905 1.52 8.29 -21.96
N LEU A 906 1.25 9.12 -22.99
CA LEU A 906 1.20 10.58 -22.85
C LEU A 906 0.13 10.99 -21.83
N THR A 907 -1.08 10.41 -21.93
CA THR A 907 -2.18 10.74 -20.99
C THR A 907 -1.87 10.28 -19.56
N MET A 908 -1.13 9.17 -19.38
CA MET A 908 -0.65 8.70 -18.07
C MET A 908 0.42 9.63 -17.50
N LEU A 909 1.44 10.00 -18.28
CA LEU A 909 2.50 10.90 -17.81
C LEU A 909 1.95 12.28 -17.45
N GLN A 910 1.04 12.82 -18.28
CA GLN A 910 0.31 14.06 -17.97
C GLN A 910 -0.53 13.94 -16.68
N LYS A 911 -1.15 12.79 -16.42
CA LYS A 911 -1.89 12.54 -15.17
C LYS A 911 -0.98 12.53 -13.96
N LEU A 912 0.18 11.87 -14.03
CA LEU A 912 1.15 11.84 -12.94
C LEU A 912 1.69 13.23 -12.62
N TYR A 913 2.02 14.05 -13.64
CA TYR A 913 2.45 15.44 -13.42
C TYR A 913 1.36 16.31 -12.77
N ARG A 914 0.09 16.18 -13.18
CA ARG A 914 -1.03 16.86 -12.48
C ARG A 914 -1.29 16.33 -11.07
N MET A 915 -0.95 15.08 -10.77
CA MET A 915 -1.03 14.56 -9.40
C MET A 915 0.13 15.09 -8.54
N LEU A 916 1.33 15.19 -9.09
CA LEU A 916 2.52 15.75 -8.44
C LEU A 916 2.35 17.24 -8.12
N GLU A 917 1.85 18.05 -9.08
CA GLU A 917 1.49 19.47 -8.85
C GLU A 917 0.57 19.64 -7.64
N MET A 918 -0.35 18.70 -7.40
CA MET A 918 -1.38 18.86 -6.36
C MET A 918 -0.95 18.41 -4.96
N ASN A 919 0.32 17.98 -4.78
CA ASN A 919 0.98 17.89 -3.47
C ASN A 919 1.39 19.27 -2.92
N PHE A 920 1.38 20.29 -3.78
CA PHE A 920 1.60 21.68 -3.42
C PHE A 920 0.25 22.36 -3.11
N GLN A 921 0.22 23.22 -2.10
CA GLN A 921 -1.04 23.60 -1.42
C GLN A 921 -1.81 24.68 -2.19
N ASP A 922 -1.21 25.86 -2.32
CA ASP A 922 -1.75 27.03 -3.02
C ASP A 922 -1.35 27.04 -4.53
N GLU A 923 -1.74 28.07 -5.26
CA GLU A 923 -1.45 28.20 -6.71
C GLU A 923 -0.03 28.73 -7.01
N GLN A 924 0.53 29.57 -6.13
CA GLN A 924 1.84 30.17 -6.30
C GLN A 924 2.95 29.13 -6.11
N GLU A 925 2.85 28.24 -5.12
CA GLU A 925 3.75 27.08 -4.94
C GLU A 925 3.77 26.18 -6.20
N ARG A 926 2.59 25.97 -6.82
CA ARG A 926 2.43 25.19 -8.06
C ARG A 926 3.06 25.86 -9.28
N ASP A 927 2.79 27.14 -9.50
CA ASP A 927 3.35 27.86 -10.64
C ASP A 927 4.84 28.18 -10.45
N SER A 928 5.32 28.36 -9.22
CA SER A 928 6.75 28.38 -8.88
C SER A 928 7.45 27.05 -9.16
N MET A 929 6.83 25.90 -8.86
CA MET A 929 7.38 24.58 -9.26
C MET A 929 7.56 24.49 -10.78
N VAL A 930 6.54 24.87 -11.56
CA VAL A 930 6.59 24.84 -13.03
C VAL A 930 7.61 25.83 -13.58
N LYS A 931 7.71 27.03 -12.99
CA LYS A 931 8.67 28.08 -13.35
C LYS A 931 10.10 27.61 -13.09
N PHE A 932 10.42 27.18 -11.86
CA PHE A 932 11.74 26.67 -11.49
C PHE A 932 12.14 25.45 -12.34
N ALA A 933 11.24 24.49 -12.55
CA ALA A 933 11.53 23.33 -13.39
C ALA A 933 11.89 23.72 -14.84
N ARG A 934 11.34 24.82 -15.36
CA ARG A 934 11.65 25.38 -16.69
C ARG A 934 12.93 26.24 -16.70
N THR A 935 13.07 27.18 -15.77
CA THR A 935 14.12 28.22 -15.82
C THR A 935 15.34 27.90 -14.96
N GLY A 936 15.17 27.22 -13.82
CA GLY A 936 16.19 27.05 -12.78
C GLY A 936 16.30 28.26 -11.85
N VAL A 937 15.54 29.33 -12.12
CA VAL A 937 15.54 30.56 -11.33
C VAL A 937 14.46 30.48 -10.25
N TYR A 938 14.86 30.79 -9.02
CA TYR A 938 13.98 30.86 -7.86
C TYR A 938 13.45 32.29 -7.71
N ASP A 939 12.34 32.60 -8.38
CA ASP A 939 11.63 33.88 -8.21
C ASP A 939 10.75 33.84 -6.96
N PHE A 940 11.38 33.59 -5.81
CA PHE A 940 10.94 34.14 -4.55
C PHE A 940 11.86 35.33 -4.28
N ALA A 941 11.48 36.48 -4.83
CA ALA A 941 11.67 37.68 -4.04
C ALA A 941 10.79 37.48 -2.81
N GLU A 942 11.41 37.43 -1.64
CA GLU A 942 10.67 37.75 -0.43
C GLU A 942 10.36 39.24 -0.58
N ASP A 943 9.07 39.60 -0.63
CA ASP A 943 8.61 40.99 -0.78
C ASP A 943 8.86 41.74 0.54
N ASP A 944 10.13 41.91 0.88
CA ASP A 944 10.67 42.65 2.03
C ASP A 944 10.55 44.18 1.80
N GLU A 945 9.62 44.59 0.93
CA GLU A 945 9.08 45.94 0.82
C GLU A 945 8.28 46.26 2.10
N THR A 946 9.01 46.46 3.20
CA THR A 946 8.48 47.15 4.38
C THR A 946 7.88 48.46 3.91
N PRO A 947 6.58 48.73 4.14
CA PRO A 947 5.91 49.87 3.52
C PRO A 947 6.47 51.18 4.09
N GLU A 948 7.29 51.87 3.31
CA GLU A 948 7.89 53.15 3.70
C GLU A 948 6.78 54.15 4.07
N THR A 949 6.66 54.47 5.36
CA THR A 949 5.74 55.52 5.81
C THR A 949 6.33 56.88 5.47
N PRO A 950 5.72 57.67 4.56
CA PRO A 950 6.29 58.95 4.17
C PRO A 950 6.07 59.96 5.30
N ASN A 951 7.13 60.30 6.04
CA ASN A 951 7.07 61.35 7.04
C ASN A 951 8.27 62.30 6.98
N LYS A 952 8.03 63.53 7.42
CA LYS A 952 8.78 64.72 7.01
C LYS A 952 9.84 65.18 8.03
N ASP A 953 10.76 65.98 7.51
CA ASP A 953 11.38 67.15 8.14
C ASP A 953 11.75 67.05 9.63
N HIS A 954 13.05 67.01 9.93
CA HIS A 954 13.60 68.01 10.85
C HIS A 954 15.11 68.28 10.64
N MET A 955 15.48 69.56 10.64
CA MET A 955 16.87 70.03 10.71
C MET A 955 17.36 70.07 12.17
N VAL A 956 18.68 69.97 12.40
CA VAL A 956 19.55 70.99 13.08
C VAL A 956 20.87 70.40 13.63
N SER A 957 21.97 71.16 13.48
CA SER A 957 23.34 71.00 14.05
C SER A 957 24.15 69.72 13.72
N ARG A 958 25.43 69.71 13.30
CA ARG A 958 26.61 70.62 13.37
C ARG A 958 27.48 70.46 14.63
N ASN A 959 28.81 70.39 14.43
CA ASN A 959 29.92 70.23 15.39
C ASN A 959 30.11 68.78 15.93
N SER A 960 31.32 68.29 16.22
CA SER A 960 32.69 68.77 15.90
C SER A 960 33.78 67.73 16.27
N ASP A 961 34.95 67.83 15.63
CA ASP A 961 36.31 67.58 16.18
C ASP A 961 36.79 66.16 16.55
N ARG A 962 38.01 65.84 16.03
CA ARG A 962 39.11 65.05 16.66
C ARG A 962 38.99 63.51 16.81
N ASP A 963 40.08 62.74 16.85
CA ASP A 963 41.50 63.00 16.51
C ASP A 963 42.25 61.70 16.12
N SER A 964 43.15 61.84 15.14
CA SER A 964 44.50 61.25 15.00
C SER A 964 44.83 59.73 14.98
N MET A 965 46.00 59.45 14.37
CA MET A 965 46.90 58.29 14.46
C MET A 965 46.57 56.99 13.70
N ASP A 966 47.56 56.26 13.14
CA ASP A 966 48.81 56.64 12.42
C ASP A 966 49.48 55.36 11.86
N SER A 967 50.50 55.52 10.98
CA SER A 967 51.37 54.48 10.38
C SER A 967 50.66 53.51 9.38
N GLU A 968 51.15 53.22 8.16
CA GLU A 968 52.50 53.09 7.58
C GLU A 968 53.29 51.87 8.15
N THR A 969 54.05 51.07 7.39
CA THR A 969 54.51 51.18 5.99
C THR A 969 54.65 49.78 5.33
N GLU A 970 54.86 49.75 4.02
CA GLU A 970 55.33 48.63 3.18
C GLU A 970 56.85 48.32 3.46
N PRO A 971 57.64 47.50 2.69
CA PRO A 971 57.36 46.83 1.40
C PRO A 971 58.02 45.44 1.12
N ASP A 972 57.85 44.98 -0.13
CA ASP A 972 58.80 44.19 -0.96
C ASP A 972 59.22 42.75 -0.54
N GLU A 973 59.71 41.84 -1.42
CA GLU A 973 60.09 41.93 -2.86
C GLU A 973 60.01 40.52 -3.54
N HIS A 974 59.75 40.45 -4.87
CA HIS A 974 60.33 39.49 -5.87
C HIS A 974 60.22 37.92 -5.67
N VAL A 975 60.41 37.00 -6.66
CA VAL A 975 60.80 37.03 -8.09
C VAL A 975 60.30 35.75 -8.85
N GLU A 976 60.06 35.82 -10.17
CA GLU A 976 60.06 34.77 -11.27
C GLU A 976 59.56 33.30 -11.05
N SER A 977 59.11 32.49 -12.04
CA SER A 977 58.68 32.56 -13.46
C SER A 977 58.09 31.15 -13.85
N SER A 978 57.79 30.68 -15.09
CA SER A 978 57.92 31.16 -16.48
C SER A 978 56.94 30.49 -17.47
N ALA A 979 56.37 31.29 -18.39
CA ALA A 979 56.22 31.06 -19.85
C ALA A 979 55.44 29.85 -20.50
N ARG A 980 54.75 30.21 -21.61
CA ARG A 980 54.11 29.40 -22.70
C ARG A 980 52.83 28.63 -22.33
N GLY A 981 51.76 28.64 -23.13
CA GLY A 981 51.45 29.29 -24.43
C GLY A 981 50.42 28.43 -25.19
N THR A 982 49.29 28.94 -25.70
CA THR A 982 48.98 29.50 -27.05
C THR A 982 47.49 29.92 -26.95
N GLU A 983 46.98 31.08 -27.40
CA GLU A 983 46.60 31.43 -28.79
C GLU A 983 45.82 30.31 -29.51
N VAL A 984 44.64 30.47 -30.16
CA VAL A 984 43.62 31.54 -30.31
C VAL A 984 42.23 30.80 -30.30
N ASP A 985 41.00 31.33 -30.32
CA ASP A 985 40.35 32.48 -31.01
C ASP A 985 39.06 32.91 -30.26
N THR A 986 38.50 34.07 -30.62
CA THR A 986 37.24 34.60 -30.07
C THR A 986 36.15 34.78 -31.15
N ASP A 987 34.98 34.18 -30.94
CA ASP A 987 33.69 34.50 -31.59
C ASP A 987 32.59 33.67 -30.88
N SER A 988 31.31 34.07 -30.76
CA SER A 988 30.67 35.40 -30.80
C SER A 988 29.26 35.26 -30.18
N ASP A 989 28.61 36.36 -29.77
CA ASP A 989 27.27 36.31 -29.15
C ASP A 989 26.17 35.87 -30.13
N ASP A 990 25.26 34.97 -29.71
CA ASP A 990 23.92 34.86 -30.31
C ASP A 990 22.84 34.42 -29.29
N HIS A 991 22.04 35.38 -28.84
CA HIS A 991 20.89 35.15 -27.95
C HIS A 991 19.63 34.73 -28.75
N SER A 992 19.60 33.49 -29.24
CA SER A 992 18.47 32.99 -30.03
C SER A 992 17.19 32.75 -29.20
N VAL A 993 16.29 33.74 -29.16
CA VAL A 993 14.94 33.62 -28.57
C VAL A 993 14.07 32.65 -29.39
N TRP A 994 13.56 31.60 -28.76
CA TRP A 994 12.89 30.50 -29.46
C TRP A 994 11.40 30.75 -29.74
N ALA A 995 11.03 30.85 -31.02
CA ALA A 995 9.65 30.86 -31.50
C ALA A 995 9.22 29.49 -32.08
N PRO A 996 7.95 29.06 -31.93
CA PRO A 996 7.54 27.68 -32.26
C PRO A 996 7.12 27.48 -33.73
N GLU A 997 8.00 26.91 -34.56
CA GLU A 997 7.71 26.60 -35.98
C GLU A 997 6.95 25.27 -36.21
N LYS A 998 5.74 25.43 -36.76
CA LYS A 998 5.05 24.62 -37.80
C LYS A 998 5.34 23.10 -37.94
N ARG A 999 4.26 22.33 -37.79
CA ARG A 999 4.12 20.88 -38.04
C ARG A 999 4.59 20.45 -39.44
N PHE A 1000 5.46 19.45 -39.53
CA PHE A 1000 5.59 18.61 -40.73
C PHE A 1000 4.45 17.57 -40.82
N ARG A 1001 4.03 17.24 -42.06
CA ARG A 1001 2.85 16.40 -42.36
C ARG A 1001 3.20 15.27 -43.32
N THR A 1002 3.93 14.27 -42.84
CA THR A 1002 4.28 13.07 -43.63
C THR A 1002 3.06 12.21 -43.99
N GLN A 1003 3.07 11.68 -45.21
CA GLN A 1003 1.98 10.88 -45.77
C GLN A 1003 1.98 9.45 -45.22
N ARG A 1004 0.80 8.80 -45.22
CA ARG A 1004 0.66 7.37 -44.92
C ARG A 1004 0.99 6.52 -46.14
N THR A 1005 1.99 5.65 -46.03
CA THR A 1005 2.11 4.45 -46.87
C THR A 1005 1.39 3.27 -46.20
N ALA A 1006 0.58 2.53 -46.95
CA ALA A 1006 -0.11 1.34 -46.43
C ALA A 1006 0.74 0.07 -46.60
N ARG A 1007 0.78 -0.78 -45.57
CA ARG A 1007 1.22 -2.19 -45.63
C ARG A 1007 0.49 -2.99 -44.54
N THR A 1008 -0.45 -3.84 -44.95
CA THR A 1008 -0.34 -5.31 -45.11
C THR A 1008 -0.37 -6.10 -43.80
N GLU A 1009 -1.35 -7.00 -43.69
CA GLU A 1009 -1.61 -7.85 -42.53
C GLU A 1009 -0.69 -9.10 -42.45
N ASN A 1010 -0.90 -9.89 -41.39
CA ASN A 1010 -0.61 -11.33 -41.30
C ASN A 1010 0.86 -11.79 -41.30
N ARG A 1011 1.43 -11.93 -40.10
CA ARG A 1011 1.66 -13.24 -39.42
C ARG A 1011 2.51 -13.09 -38.14
N PHE A 1012 2.17 -13.83 -37.09
CA PHE A 1012 2.95 -15.00 -36.64
C PHE A 1012 2.20 -15.81 -35.58
N LYS A 1013 2.36 -17.13 -35.59
CA LYS A 1013 1.84 -18.03 -34.54
C LYS A 1013 2.95 -18.26 -33.51
N CYS A 1014 2.68 -18.02 -32.23
CA CYS A 1014 3.64 -18.37 -31.18
C CYS A 1014 3.58 -19.89 -30.90
N LEU A 1015 4.71 -20.57 -31.05
CA LEU A 1015 4.90 -21.95 -30.60
C LEU A 1015 5.08 -22.01 -29.07
N ARG A 1016 4.86 -23.19 -28.48
CA ARG A 1016 5.07 -23.48 -27.05
C ARG A 1016 6.04 -24.65 -26.91
N ARG A 1017 6.73 -24.71 -25.76
CA ARG A 1017 7.84 -25.61 -25.40
C ARG A 1017 9.16 -25.22 -26.05
N SER A 1018 10.32 -25.53 -25.44
CA SER A 1018 10.52 -26.08 -24.08
C SER A 1018 10.56 -24.98 -23.03
#